data_AF-A0AAW7K3U3-F1
#
_entry.id   AF-A0AAW7K3U3-F1
#
_cell.length_a   1.000
_cell.length_b   1.000
_cell.length_c   1.000
_cell.angle_alpha   90.00
_cell.angle_beta   90.00
_cell.angle_gamma   90.00
#
_symmetry.space_group_name_H-M   'P 1'
#
loop_
_entity.id
_entity.type
_entity.pdbx_description
1 polymer ?
#
loop_
_entity_poly.entity_id
_entity_poly.type
_entity_poly.pdbx_seq_one_letter_code
_entity_poly.pdbx_strand_id
1 'polypeptide(L)'
;MLSPDIKVKVQNFGRFLSNMVMPNIGAFIAWGIITALFIPTGWLPNETLAKLVGPMITYLLPLLIGYTGGRLVGGERGGVVGAITTMGVIVGADMPMFLGAMIVGPLGGWAIKRFDRWVDGKIKSGFEMLVNNFSAGILGMLLAILAFMAIGPLVEILSKMLAAGVHVMVKNNLLPLASIFVEPAKILFLNNAINHGIFSPLGIQQATETGKSIFFLIEANPGPGLGVLMAYMFFGKGNAKQSAGGAAIIHFFGGIHEIYFPYVLMNPRLLLAVILGGMTGVFTLTLLNGGLVSPASPGSILAVLAMTPKGAYFANIAAVAAAFAVSFVVSAILLKNSKVKDDEDNLEEATRRMQNMKQQSKGVQAANAAAAAGDLTTVRKIIVACDAGMGSSAMGAGVLRKKVQDAGLKHISVTNCAINNLPEDVDLVITHRDLTERAMRHAPQAQHISLTNFLDSQLYTNLTTRLLEASKEAESAPLVKKVIETLDDSFEASEEQLFKLGTENIFLNLHAATKEEAIRFAGEQLVKGGYVEPAYVDAMLEREKLTSTYLGESIAVPHGTIEAKDRVLRTGVVFCQYPNGVSFGDEEDEVARLVIGIAARNNEHIQVITSLTNALDDDSVIARLSKTESVQEVLDLLSGKKSA
;
A
#
# COMPACT_ATOMS: atom_id res chain seq x y z
N MET A 1 28.56 -6.10 10.29
CA MET A 1 27.51 -5.43 9.49
C MET A 1 27.37 -6.18 8.18
N LEU A 2 26.15 -6.58 7.78
CA LEU A 2 25.91 -7.25 6.49
C LEU A 2 26.18 -6.27 5.34
N SER A 3 26.72 -6.76 4.22
CA SER A 3 26.85 -5.95 2.99
C SER A 3 25.47 -5.41 2.55
N PRO A 4 25.39 -4.17 2.01
CA PRO A 4 24.15 -3.59 1.49
C PRO A 4 23.36 -4.55 0.57
N ASP A 5 24.05 -5.31 -0.29
CA ASP A 5 23.42 -6.27 -1.21
C ASP A 5 22.74 -7.44 -0.51
N ILE A 6 23.36 -7.93 0.57
CA ILE A 6 22.81 -9.02 1.39
C ILE A 6 21.56 -8.52 2.11
N LYS A 7 21.61 -7.28 2.64
CA LYS A 7 20.45 -6.65 3.29
C LYS A 7 19.26 -6.55 2.33
N VAL A 8 19.49 -6.10 1.09
CA VAL A 8 18.44 -5.97 0.07
C VAL A 8 17.86 -7.35 -0.32
N LYS A 9 18.71 -8.37 -0.51
CA LYS A 9 18.26 -9.74 -0.80
C LYS A 9 17.40 -10.31 0.32
N VAL A 10 17.82 -10.15 1.58
CA VAL A 10 17.07 -10.61 2.75
C VAL A 10 15.73 -9.87 2.87
N GLN A 11 15.71 -8.56 2.64
CA GLN A 11 14.48 -7.77 2.64
C GLN A 11 13.51 -8.18 1.53
N ASN A 12 14.00 -8.39 0.31
CA ASN A 12 13.17 -8.83 -0.82
C ASN A 12 12.61 -10.23 -0.59
N PHE A 13 13.42 -11.15 -0.05
CA PHE A 13 12.97 -12.48 0.32
C PHE A 13 11.90 -12.43 1.42
N GLY A 14 12.14 -11.67 2.49
CA GLY A 14 11.17 -11.48 3.57
C GLY A 14 9.85 -10.85 3.11
N ARG A 15 9.91 -9.88 2.18
CA ARG A 15 8.74 -9.26 1.56
C ARG A 15 7.95 -10.28 0.75
N PHE A 16 8.64 -11.09 -0.05
CA PHE A 16 8.01 -12.15 -0.84
C PHE A 16 7.23 -13.12 0.06
N LEU A 17 7.87 -13.63 1.13
CA LEU A 17 7.21 -14.52 2.10
C LEU A 17 6.02 -13.84 2.79
N SER A 18 6.17 -12.58 3.21
CA SER A 18 5.08 -11.83 3.86
C SER A 18 3.89 -11.66 2.92
N ASN A 19 4.13 -11.36 1.65
CA ASN A 19 3.08 -11.18 0.64
C ASN A 19 2.31 -12.46 0.33
N MET A 20 2.83 -13.64 0.69
CA MET A 20 2.12 -14.91 0.58
C MET A 20 1.14 -15.13 1.73
N VAL A 21 1.41 -14.56 2.90
CA VAL A 21 0.64 -14.81 4.14
C VAL A 21 -0.32 -13.66 4.45
N MET A 22 0.10 -12.41 4.27
CA MET A 22 -0.68 -11.22 4.65
C MET A 22 -2.09 -11.15 4.02
N PRO A 23 -2.27 -11.40 2.71
CA PRO A 23 -3.61 -11.40 2.09
C PRO A 23 -4.57 -12.44 2.69
N ASN A 24 -4.01 -13.45 3.37
CA ASN A 24 -4.75 -14.57 3.92
C ASN A 24 -4.97 -14.44 5.44
N ILE A 25 -4.52 -13.36 6.10
CA ILE A 25 -4.62 -13.17 7.57
C ILE A 25 -6.05 -13.34 8.09
N GLY A 26 -7.06 -12.89 7.34
CA GLY A 26 -8.46 -13.09 7.72
C GLY A 26 -8.84 -14.56 7.92
N ALA A 27 -8.30 -15.47 7.10
CA ALA A 27 -8.52 -16.90 7.25
C ALA A 27 -7.83 -17.47 8.50
N PHE A 28 -6.63 -16.99 8.84
CA PHE A 28 -5.95 -17.35 10.09
C PHE A 28 -6.72 -16.88 11.32
N ILE A 29 -7.25 -15.66 11.30
CA ILE A 29 -8.07 -15.11 12.39
C ILE A 29 -9.35 -15.93 12.55
N ALA A 30 -10.06 -16.24 11.45
CA ALA A 30 -11.27 -17.05 11.50
C ALA A 30 -10.99 -18.44 12.09
N TRP A 31 -9.93 -19.11 11.63
CA TRP A 31 -9.47 -20.38 12.18
C TRP A 31 -9.12 -20.27 13.68
N GLY A 32 -8.41 -19.21 14.07
CA GLY A 32 -8.01 -18.94 15.45
C GLY A 32 -9.21 -18.73 16.38
N ILE A 33 -10.22 -17.99 15.94
CA ILE A 33 -11.47 -17.77 16.70
C ILE A 33 -12.24 -19.08 16.87
N ILE A 34 -12.42 -19.86 15.80
CA ILE A 34 -13.08 -21.17 15.85
C ILE A 34 -12.34 -22.09 16.83
N THR A 35 -11.00 -22.09 16.76
CA THR A 35 -10.14 -22.86 17.66
C THR A 35 -10.29 -22.40 19.11
N ALA A 36 -10.25 -21.09 19.36
CA ALA A 36 -10.42 -20.52 20.70
C ALA A 36 -11.79 -20.84 21.31
N LEU A 37 -12.85 -20.89 20.50
CA LEU A 37 -14.22 -21.12 20.96
C LEU A 37 -14.52 -22.60 21.14
N PHE A 38 -14.37 -23.42 20.10
CA PHE A 38 -15.12 -24.67 20.00
C PHE A 38 -14.34 -25.94 20.33
N ILE A 39 -13.00 -25.92 20.37
CA ILE A 39 -12.22 -27.11 20.75
C ILE A 39 -12.52 -27.53 22.22
N PRO A 40 -12.14 -28.75 22.64
CA PRO A 40 -12.42 -29.21 24.02
C PRO A 40 -11.89 -28.27 25.12
N THR A 41 -10.75 -27.62 24.87
CA THR A 41 -10.13 -26.63 25.78
C THR A 41 -10.60 -25.19 25.52
N GLY A 42 -11.49 -24.99 24.55
CA GLY A 42 -11.99 -23.70 24.11
C GLY A 42 -13.02 -23.08 25.07
N TRP A 43 -13.44 -21.87 24.75
CA TRP A 43 -14.37 -21.08 25.54
C TRP A 43 -15.78 -21.66 25.61
N LEU A 44 -16.28 -22.13 24.48
CA LEU A 44 -17.59 -22.74 24.26
C LEU A 44 -17.43 -24.10 23.55
N PRO A 45 -16.90 -25.14 24.22
CA PRO A 45 -16.59 -26.41 23.57
C PRO A 45 -17.80 -26.98 22.83
N ASN A 46 -17.62 -27.34 21.56
CA ASN A 46 -18.64 -27.92 20.72
C ASN A 46 -18.00 -28.88 19.71
N GLU A 47 -18.20 -30.18 19.90
CA GLU A 47 -17.56 -31.22 19.08
C GLU A 47 -17.89 -31.10 17.58
N THR A 48 -19.10 -30.65 17.24
CA THR A 48 -19.52 -30.51 15.84
C THR A 48 -18.82 -29.34 15.17
N LEU A 49 -18.77 -28.17 15.83
CA LEU A 49 -18.11 -26.98 15.29
C LEU A 49 -16.58 -27.09 15.34
N ALA A 50 -16.02 -27.79 16.33
CA ALA A 50 -14.59 -28.06 16.42
C ALA A 50 -14.05 -28.83 15.21
N LYS A 51 -14.88 -29.63 14.55
CA LYS A 51 -14.48 -30.36 13.32
C LYS A 51 -14.06 -29.43 12.18
N LEU A 52 -14.38 -28.13 12.22
CA LEU A 52 -13.91 -27.15 11.23
C LEU A 52 -12.41 -26.86 11.37
N VAL A 53 -11.84 -26.98 12.57
CA VAL A 53 -10.45 -26.62 12.86
C VAL A 53 -9.46 -27.43 12.02
N GLY A 54 -9.65 -28.75 11.95
CA GLY A 54 -8.75 -29.68 11.25
C GLY A 54 -8.66 -29.43 9.74
N PRO A 55 -9.78 -29.39 9.00
CA PRO A 55 -9.76 -29.08 7.58
C PRO A 55 -9.24 -27.68 7.26
N MET A 56 -9.53 -26.68 8.10
CA MET A 56 -9.03 -25.32 7.88
C MET A 56 -7.50 -25.25 7.97
N ILE A 57 -6.91 -25.83 9.01
CA ILE A 57 -5.45 -25.82 9.18
C ILE A 57 -4.72 -26.72 8.18
N THR A 58 -5.30 -27.86 7.82
CA THR A 58 -4.66 -28.85 6.94
C THR A 58 -4.78 -28.48 5.46
N TYR A 59 -5.94 -27.98 5.04
CA TYR A 59 -6.24 -27.71 3.63
C TYR A 59 -6.35 -26.21 3.34
N LEU A 60 -7.29 -25.52 3.98
CA LEU A 60 -7.65 -24.14 3.59
C LEU A 60 -6.44 -23.20 3.66
N LEU A 61 -5.75 -23.14 4.80
CA LEU A 61 -4.67 -22.16 5.00
C LEU A 61 -3.44 -22.46 4.12
N PRO A 62 -2.93 -23.70 4.01
CA PRO A 62 -1.83 -23.99 3.11
C PRO A 62 -2.21 -23.77 1.64
N LEU A 63 -3.42 -24.15 1.20
CA LEU A 63 -3.87 -23.93 -0.18
C LEU A 63 -3.94 -22.44 -0.53
N LEU A 64 -4.44 -21.60 0.38
CA LEU A 64 -4.45 -20.15 0.21
C LEU A 64 -3.02 -19.58 0.05
N ILE A 65 -2.08 -20.01 0.88
CA ILE A 65 -0.67 -19.62 0.75
C ILE A 65 -0.08 -20.09 -0.58
N GLY A 66 -0.35 -21.33 -0.97
CA GLY A 66 0.09 -21.90 -2.23
C GLY A 66 -0.44 -21.13 -3.44
N TYR A 67 -1.73 -20.79 -3.40
CA TYR A 67 -2.40 -19.97 -4.41
C TYR A 67 -1.77 -18.58 -4.48
N THR A 68 -1.63 -17.88 -3.36
CA THR A 68 -1.04 -16.55 -3.33
C THR A 68 0.41 -16.58 -3.82
N GLY A 69 1.21 -17.55 -3.39
CA GLY A 69 2.60 -17.74 -3.85
C GLY A 69 2.70 -17.99 -5.35
N GLY A 70 1.88 -18.89 -5.88
CA GLY A 70 1.81 -19.15 -7.31
C GLY A 70 1.35 -17.93 -8.10
N ARG A 71 0.38 -17.17 -7.56
CA ARG A 71 -0.14 -15.95 -8.16
C ARG A 71 0.88 -14.83 -8.23
N LEU A 72 1.70 -14.67 -7.19
CA LEU A 72 2.79 -13.69 -7.17
C LEU A 72 3.81 -13.92 -8.28
N VAL A 73 4.04 -15.19 -8.66
CA VAL A 73 5.01 -15.54 -9.71
C VAL A 73 4.38 -15.56 -11.11
N GLY A 74 3.26 -16.25 -11.27
CA GLY A 74 2.65 -16.61 -12.57
C GLY A 74 1.22 -16.07 -12.79
N GLY A 75 0.77 -15.06 -12.04
CA GLY A 75 -0.58 -14.50 -12.18
C GLY A 75 -1.69 -15.49 -11.80
N GLU A 76 -2.94 -15.27 -12.22
CA GLU A 76 -4.06 -16.14 -11.82
C GLU A 76 -3.84 -17.62 -12.14
N ARG A 77 -3.29 -17.92 -13.32
CA ARG A 77 -2.95 -19.29 -13.72
C ARG A 77 -1.87 -19.89 -12.81
N GLY A 78 -0.87 -19.09 -12.46
CA GLY A 78 0.11 -19.45 -11.43
C GLY A 78 -0.52 -19.75 -10.08
N GLY A 79 -1.56 -19.01 -9.68
CA GLY A 79 -2.30 -19.28 -8.45
C GLY A 79 -2.97 -20.64 -8.46
N VAL A 80 -3.70 -20.96 -9.53
CA VAL A 80 -4.35 -22.27 -9.68
C VAL A 80 -3.34 -23.42 -9.67
N VAL A 81 -2.26 -23.32 -10.47
CA VAL A 81 -1.20 -24.35 -10.50
C VAL A 81 -0.49 -24.46 -9.16
N GLY A 82 -0.24 -23.33 -8.50
CA GLY A 82 0.33 -23.29 -7.15
C GLY A 82 -0.54 -24.02 -6.13
N ALA A 83 -1.86 -23.80 -6.14
CA ALA A 83 -2.80 -24.50 -5.26
C ALA A 83 -2.83 -26.02 -5.53
N ILE A 84 -2.87 -26.45 -6.80
CA ILE A 84 -2.82 -27.88 -7.17
C ILE A 84 -1.52 -28.51 -6.68
N THR A 85 -0.38 -27.84 -6.90
CA THR A 85 0.93 -28.32 -6.46
C THR A 85 0.98 -28.42 -4.93
N THR A 86 0.41 -27.46 -4.22
CA THR A 86 0.31 -27.47 -2.76
C THR A 86 -0.50 -28.66 -2.24
N MET A 87 -1.54 -29.10 -2.95
CA MET A 87 -2.26 -30.31 -2.56
C MET A 87 -1.33 -31.55 -2.54
N GLY A 88 -0.37 -31.60 -3.45
CA GLY A 88 0.65 -32.66 -3.48
C GLY A 88 1.46 -32.75 -2.19
N VAL A 89 1.94 -31.61 -1.65
CA VAL A 89 2.65 -31.63 -0.36
C VAL A 89 1.73 -31.91 0.82
N ILE A 90 0.48 -31.42 0.81
CA ILE A 90 -0.48 -31.67 1.90
C ILE A 90 -0.76 -33.16 2.04
N VAL A 91 -1.01 -33.86 0.93
CA VAL A 91 -1.28 -35.30 0.94
C VAL A 91 -0.04 -36.12 1.30
N GLY A 92 1.15 -35.57 1.06
CA GLY A 92 2.43 -36.23 1.29
C GLY A 92 2.97 -36.13 2.72
N ALA A 93 2.26 -35.49 3.65
CA ALA A 93 2.71 -35.33 5.03
C ALA A 93 1.55 -35.35 6.04
N ASP A 94 1.82 -35.87 7.24
CA ASP A 94 0.83 -35.96 8.33
C ASP A 94 0.69 -34.66 9.15
N MET A 95 1.26 -33.55 8.65
CA MET A 95 1.31 -32.27 9.36
C MET A 95 0.93 -31.11 8.42
N PRO A 96 0.38 -29.99 8.95
CA PRO A 96 0.02 -28.84 8.13
C PRO A 96 1.20 -28.26 7.33
N MET A 97 1.10 -28.28 5.99
CA MET A 97 2.20 -27.94 5.08
C MET A 97 2.32 -26.46 4.74
N PHE A 98 2.42 -25.58 5.74
CA PHE A 98 2.64 -24.15 5.54
C PHE A 98 3.95 -23.86 4.81
N LEU A 99 5.08 -24.39 5.33
CA LEU A 99 6.39 -24.21 4.70
C LEU A 99 6.44 -24.88 3.32
N GLY A 100 5.80 -26.05 3.19
CA GLY A 100 5.66 -26.75 1.91
C GLY A 100 4.95 -25.89 0.87
N ALA A 101 3.78 -25.33 1.23
CA ALA A 101 3.03 -24.41 0.38
C ALA A 101 3.84 -23.16 -0.01
N MET A 102 4.66 -22.63 0.91
CA MET A 102 5.52 -21.49 0.65
C MET A 102 6.62 -21.77 -0.39
N ILE A 103 7.02 -23.04 -0.52
CA ILE A 103 8.01 -23.49 -1.51
C ILE A 103 7.33 -23.85 -2.83
N VAL A 104 6.30 -24.69 -2.78
CA VAL A 104 5.73 -25.31 -3.99
C VAL A 104 4.73 -24.42 -4.72
N GLY A 105 4.06 -23.49 -4.02
CA GLY A 105 3.18 -22.51 -4.66
C GLY A 105 3.92 -21.66 -5.70
N PRO A 106 4.99 -20.94 -5.31
CA PRO A 106 5.84 -20.19 -6.23
C PRO A 106 6.47 -21.06 -7.33
N LEU A 107 6.86 -22.30 -7.01
CA LEU A 107 7.39 -23.25 -7.99
C LEU A 107 6.35 -23.58 -9.08
N GLY A 108 5.10 -23.82 -8.68
CA GLY A 108 3.97 -24.00 -9.59
C GLY A 108 3.73 -22.78 -10.49
N GLY A 109 3.73 -21.59 -9.89
CA GLY A 109 3.63 -20.32 -10.61
C GLY A 109 4.78 -20.10 -11.60
N TRP A 110 6.00 -20.47 -11.23
CA TRP A 110 7.18 -20.38 -12.08
C TRP A 110 7.09 -21.34 -13.28
N ALA A 111 6.68 -22.58 -13.04
CA ALA A 111 6.59 -23.60 -14.07
C ALA A 111 5.55 -23.24 -15.14
N ILE A 112 4.35 -22.79 -14.73
CA ILE A 112 3.33 -22.38 -15.70
C ILE A 112 3.73 -21.10 -16.45
N LYS A 113 4.34 -20.12 -15.76
CA LYS A 113 4.86 -18.92 -16.42
C LYS A 113 5.92 -19.27 -17.47
N ARG A 114 6.77 -20.25 -17.19
CA ARG A 114 7.79 -20.71 -18.13
C ARG A 114 7.17 -21.39 -19.35
N PHE A 115 6.15 -22.22 -19.13
CA PHE A 115 5.38 -22.84 -20.20
C PHE A 115 4.67 -21.79 -21.06
N ASP A 116 4.01 -20.82 -20.45
CA ASP A 116 3.28 -19.76 -21.16
C ASP A 116 4.20 -18.98 -22.09
N ARG A 117 5.38 -18.57 -21.60
CA ARG A 117 6.42 -17.95 -22.44
C ARG A 117 6.92 -18.86 -23.56
N TRP A 118 6.93 -20.17 -23.37
CA TRP A 118 7.40 -21.10 -24.38
C TRP A 118 6.39 -21.31 -25.50
N VAL A 119 5.09 -21.17 -25.20
CA VAL A 119 3.99 -21.39 -26.14
C VAL A 119 3.44 -20.07 -26.73
N ASP A 120 3.87 -18.92 -26.21
CA ASP A 120 3.48 -17.61 -26.71
C ASP A 120 3.71 -17.46 -28.22
N GLY A 121 2.72 -16.87 -28.90
CA GLY A 121 2.68 -16.74 -30.37
C GLY A 121 2.57 -18.05 -31.17
N LYS A 122 2.55 -19.23 -30.54
CA LYS A 122 2.45 -20.54 -31.22
C LYS A 122 1.03 -21.13 -31.22
N ILE A 123 0.12 -20.56 -30.43
CA ILE A 123 -1.27 -21.04 -30.31
C ILE A 123 -2.10 -20.43 -31.43
N LYS A 124 -2.82 -21.27 -32.17
CA LYS A 124 -3.78 -20.82 -33.17
C LYS A 124 -5.01 -20.21 -32.49
N SER A 125 -5.58 -19.18 -33.12
CA SER A 125 -6.80 -18.55 -32.62
C SER A 125 -7.95 -19.55 -32.48
N GLY A 126 -8.65 -19.50 -31.35
CA GLY A 126 -9.72 -20.43 -30.96
C GLY A 126 -9.25 -21.61 -30.09
N PHE A 127 -7.94 -21.86 -29.98
CA PHE A 127 -7.37 -22.92 -29.14
C PHE A 127 -6.77 -22.41 -27.83
N GLU A 128 -6.77 -21.09 -27.58
CA GLU A 128 -6.11 -20.49 -26.42
C GLU A 128 -6.69 -21.03 -25.11
N MET A 129 -8.01 -21.10 -24.99
CA MET A 129 -8.65 -21.61 -23.76
C MET A 129 -8.32 -23.09 -23.51
N LEU A 130 -8.25 -23.90 -24.56
CA LEU A 130 -7.89 -25.32 -24.47
C LEU A 130 -6.45 -25.45 -23.96
N VAL A 131 -5.51 -24.78 -24.61
CA VAL A 131 -4.10 -24.83 -24.21
C VAL A 131 -3.91 -24.27 -22.80
N ASN A 132 -4.55 -23.14 -22.48
CA ASN A 132 -4.41 -22.48 -21.18
C ASN A 132 -4.88 -23.36 -20.02
N ASN A 133 -6.04 -24.02 -20.17
CA ASN A 133 -6.61 -24.87 -19.13
C ASN A 133 -5.91 -26.23 -19.03
N PHE A 134 -5.66 -26.91 -20.16
CA PHE A 134 -5.01 -28.22 -20.15
C PHE A 134 -3.56 -28.14 -19.70
N SER A 135 -2.79 -27.12 -20.10
CA SER A 135 -1.42 -26.95 -19.62
C SER A 135 -1.35 -26.71 -18.12
N ALA A 136 -2.23 -25.86 -17.58
CA ALA A 136 -2.32 -25.64 -16.13
C ALA A 136 -2.69 -26.94 -15.40
N GLY A 137 -3.66 -27.69 -15.92
CA GLY A 137 -4.06 -28.99 -15.35
C GLY A 137 -2.95 -30.04 -15.38
N ILE A 138 -2.29 -30.23 -16.53
CA ILE A 138 -1.24 -31.24 -16.71
C ILE A 138 0.01 -30.86 -15.89
N LEU A 139 0.47 -29.61 -15.98
CA LEU A 139 1.62 -29.16 -15.19
C LEU A 139 1.31 -29.20 -13.69
N GLY A 140 0.12 -28.77 -13.29
CA GLY A 140 -0.33 -28.87 -11.90
C GLY A 140 -0.31 -30.31 -11.41
N MET A 141 -0.85 -31.26 -12.18
CA MET A 141 -0.82 -32.69 -11.85
C MET A 141 0.60 -33.22 -11.69
N LEU A 142 1.49 -32.96 -12.66
CA LEU A 142 2.88 -33.45 -12.61
C LEU A 142 3.64 -32.87 -11.42
N LEU A 143 3.46 -31.57 -11.16
CA LEU A 143 4.09 -30.91 -10.02
C LEU A 143 3.50 -31.37 -8.69
N ALA A 144 2.20 -31.65 -8.61
CA ALA A 144 1.59 -32.23 -7.41
C ALA A 144 2.15 -33.62 -7.10
N ILE A 145 2.33 -34.48 -8.12
CA ILE A 145 2.97 -35.79 -7.95
C ILE A 145 4.42 -35.63 -7.48
N LEU A 146 5.18 -34.72 -8.10
CA LEU A 146 6.56 -34.44 -7.69
C LEU A 146 6.63 -33.90 -6.26
N ALA A 147 5.72 -32.99 -5.92
CA ALA A 147 5.62 -32.39 -4.60
C ALA A 147 5.30 -33.45 -3.54
N PHE A 148 4.38 -34.38 -3.83
CA PHE A 148 4.06 -35.52 -2.98
C PHE A 148 5.27 -36.44 -2.78
N MET A 149 5.96 -36.83 -3.85
CA MET A 149 7.03 -37.84 -3.79
C MET A 149 8.35 -37.30 -3.22
N ALA A 150 8.69 -36.04 -3.47
CA ALA A 150 10.01 -35.49 -3.15
C ALA A 150 9.97 -34.34 -2.15
N ILE A 151 9.12 -33.33 -2.38
CA ILE A 151 9.16 -32.10 -1.60
C ILE A 151 8.50 -32.29 -0.23
N GLY A 152 7.42 -33.06 -0.16
CA GLY A 152 6.70 -33.39 1.08
C GLY A 152 7.64 -33.97 2.14
N PRO A 153 8.28 -35.13 1.89
CA PRO A 153 9.20 -35.75 2.84
C PRO A 153 10.38 -34.85 3.23
N LEU A 154 10.93 -34.09 2.28
CA LEU A 154 12.03 -33.17 2.55
C LEU A 154 11.63 -32.06 3.52
N VAL A 155 10.47 -31.43 3.29
CA VAL A 155 9.94 -30.36 4.14
C VAL A 155 9.55 -30.91 5.50
N GLU A 156 9.05 -32.13 5.58
CA GLU A 156 8.75 -32.79 6.85
C GLU A 156 10.01 -33.00 7.70
N ILE A 157 11.09 -33.52 7.09
CA ILE A 157 12.40 -33.68 7.77
C ILE A 157 12.90 -32.33 8.26
N LEU A 158 12.87 -31.30 7.40
CA LEU A 158 13.28 -29.95 7.75
C LEU A 158 12.45 -29.39 8.91
N SER A 159 11.13 -29.57 8.88
CA SER A 159 10.22 -29.07 9.92
C SER A 159 10.45 -29.79 11.25
N LYS A 160 10.69 -31.11 11.24
CA LYS A 160 11.07 -31.89 12.42
C LYS A 160 12.42 -31.42 12.99
N MET A 161 13.40 -31.11 12.15
CA MET A 161 14.68 -30.56 12.59
C MET A 161 14.52 -29.16 13.22
N LEU A 162 13.72 -28.29 12.62
CA LEU A 162 13.42 -26.96 13.17
C LEU A 162 12.69 -27.07 14.51
N ALA A 163 11.68 -27.93 14.60
CA ALA A 163 10.96 -28.20 15.84
C ALA A 163 11.90 -28.76 16.93
N ALA A 164 12.83 -29.65 16.58
CA ALA A 164 13.85 -30.15 17.50
C ALA A 164 14.80 -29.03 17.98
N GLY A 165 15.27 -28.16 17.08
CA GLY A 165 16.11 -27.02 17.42
C GLY A 165 15.41 -26.04 18.36
N VAL A 166 14.13 -25.75 18.10
CA VAL A 166 13.26 -24.99 19.00
C VAL A 166 13.14 -25.66 20.36
N HIS A 167 12.89 -26.98 20.38
CA HIS A 167 12.76 -27.73 21.63
C HIS A 167 14.04 -27.69 22.46
N VAL A 168 15.22 -27.73 21.82
CA VAL A 168 16.51 -27.51 22.49
C VAL A 168 16.60 -26.10 23.07
N MET A 169 16.17 -25.07 22.35
CA MET A 169 16.18 -23.69 22.86
C MET A 169 15.24 -23.52 24.07
N VAL A 170 14.06 -24.12 24.03
CA VAL A 170 13.10 -24.10 25.15
C VAL A 170 13.66 -24.85 26.35
N LYS A 171 14.13 -26.09 26.16
CA LYS A 171 14.66 -26.94 27.23
C LYS A 171 15.86 -26.32 27.94
N ASN A 172 16.72 -25.60 27.21
CA ASN A 172 17.89 -24.94 27.78
C ASN A 172 17.63 -23.48 28.19
N ASN A 173 16.38 -23.02 28.19
CA ASN A 173 15.99 -21.64 28.50
C ASN A 173 16.72 -20.58 27.65
N LEU A 174 17.06 -20.92 26.41
CA LEU A 174 17.76 -20.05 25.46
C LEU A 174 16.80 -19.24 24.58
N LEU A 175 15.50 -19.58 24.55
CA LEU A 175 14.51 -18.87 23.75
C LEU A 175 14.46 -17.36 24.00
N PRO A 176 14.65 -16.83 25.23
CA PRO A 176 14.77 -15.40 25.48
C PRO A 176 15.81 -14.70 24.61
N LEU A 177 16.93 -15.37 24.29
CA LEU A 177 18.00 -14.79 23.46
C LEU A 177 17.54 -14.46 22.04
N ALA A 178 16.42 -15.02 21.56
CA ALA A 178 15.83 -14.65 20.29
C ALA A 178 15.52 -13.14 20.20
N SER A 179 15.18 -12.49 21.32
CA SER A 179 14.90 -11.05 21.38
C SER A 179 16.09 -10.17 21.00
N ILE A 180 17.33 -10.68 21.09
CA ILE A 180 18.53 -9.97 20.61
C ILE A 180 18.45 -9.72 19.10
N PHE A 181 17.79 -10.60 18.35
CA PHE A 181 17.61 -10.47 16.91
C PHE A 181 16.24 -9.91 16.54
N VAL A 182 15.19 -10.35 17.24
CA VAL A 182 13.81 -9.96 16.91
C VAL A 182 13.58 -8.47 17.14
N GLU A 183 13.95 -7.91 18.30
CA GLU A 183 13.65 -6.52 18.62
C GLU A 183 14.33 -5.50 17.68
N PRO A 184 15.64 -5.63 17.35
CA PRO A 184 16.24 -4.79 16.32
C PRO A 184 15.62 -4.99 14.94
N ALA A 185 15.30 -6.23 14.58
CA ALA A 185 14.71 -6.52 13.28
C ALA A 185 13.30 -5.91 13.14
N LYS A 186 12.50 -5.88 14.21
CA LYS A 186 11.20 -5.19 14.25
C LYS A 186 11.35 -3.71 13.91
N ILE A 187 12.26 -3.01 14.59
CA ILE A 187 12.50 -1.56 14.38
C ILE A 187 13.02 -1.28 12.96
N LEU A 188 13.72 -2.25 12.36
CA LEU A 188 14.18 -2.21 10.97
C LEU A 188 13.11 -2.66 9.95
N PHE A 189 11.84 -2.77 10.35
CA PHE A 189 10.70 -3.17 9.51
C PHE A 189 10.84 -4.57 8.89
N LEU A 190 11.49 -5.49 9.61
CA LEU A 190 11.54 -6.91 9.27
C LEU A 190 10.54 -7.73 10.08
N ASN A 191 9.67 -7.08 10.86
CA ASN A 191 8.65 -7.72 11.69
C ASN A 191 7.70 -8.62 10.89
N ASN A 192 7.22 -8.18 9.72
CA ASN A 192 6.31 -9.00 8.90
C ASN A 192 6.99 -10.28 8.38
N ALA A 193 8.25 -10.17 7.96
CA ALA A 193 9.01 -11.31 7.45
C ALA A 193 9.29 -12.35 8.56
N ILE A 194 9.60 -11.87 9.76
CA ILE A 194 9.86 -12.72 10.91
C ILE A 194 8.55 -13.32 11.45
N ASN A 195 7.55 -12.50 11.69
CA ASN A 195 6.29 -12.93 12.29
C ASN A 195 5.52 -13.85 11.33
N HIS A 196 5.14 -13.36 10.15
CA HIS A 196 4.32 -14.14 9.23
C HIS A 196 5.10 -15.15 8.40
N GLY A 197 6.39 -14.90 8.14
CA GLY A 197 7.22 -15.82 7.35
C GLY A 197 7.85 -16.96 8.15
N ILE A 198 8.09 -16.77 9.47
CA ILE A 198 8.81 -17.76 10.30
C ILE A 198 7.98 -18.18 11.52
N PHE A 199 7.59 -17.24 12.38
CA PHE A 199 6.96 -17.56 13.66
C PHE A 199 5.51 -18.04 13.53
N SER A 200 4.73 -17.52 12.60
CA SER A 200 3.35 -17.97 12.38
C SER A 200 3.29 -19.43 11.91
N PRO A 201 4.03 -19.86 10.87
CA PRO A 201 4.08 -21.28 10.50
C PRO A 201 4.52 -22.21 11.64
N LEU A 202 5.63 -21.87 12.33
CA LEU A 202 6.13 -22.67 13.45
C LEU A 202 5.16 -22.70 14.62
N GLY A 203 4.52 -21.57 14.92
CA GLY A 203 3.56 -21.46 16.01
C GLY A 203 2.29 -22.23 15.73
N ILE A 204 1.82 -22.26 14.48
CA ILE A 204 0.64 -23.04 14.08
C ILE A 204 0.92 -24.53 14.20
N GLN A 205 2.09 -24.98 13.75
CA GLN A 205 2.50 -26.37 13.90
C GLN A 205 2.53 -26.76 15.39
N GLN A 206 3.17 -25.94 16.23
CA GLN A 206 3.23 -26.19 17.67
C GLN A 206 1.84 -26.16 18.33
N ALA A 207 1.01 -25.16 18.01
CA ALA A 207 -0.31 -25.02 18.60
C ALA A 207 -1.27 -26.15 18.22
N THR A 208 -1.04 -26.83 17.08
CA THR A 208 -1.80 -28.03 16.70
C THR A 208 -1.54 -29.19 17.65
N GLU A 209 -0.30 -29.35 18.11
CA GLU A 209 0.11 -30.43 19.00
C GLU A 209 -0.18 -30.11 20.48
N THR A 210 0.04 -28.87 20.90
CA THR A 210 0.01 -28.47 22.32
C THR A 210 -1.16 -27.55 22.69
N GLY A 211 -1.98 -27.16 21.71
CA GLY A 211 -3.10 -26.21 21.87
C GLY A 211 -2.68 -24.74 21.96
N LYS A 212 -1.38 -24.43 22.04
CA LYS A 212 -0.86 -23.04 22.11
C LYS A 212 0.60 -22.94 21.68
N SER A 213 1.02 -21.74 21.29
CA SER A 213 2.42 -21.49 20.97
C SER A 213 2.94 -20.17 21.53
N ILE A 214 4.18 -20.21 22.04
CA ILE A 214 4.95 -19.03 22.45
C ILE A 214 5.35 -18.19 21.23
N PHE A 215 5.53 -18.80 20.05
CA PHE A 215 6.00 -18.11 18.84
C PHE A 215 5.11 -16.94 18.42
N PHE A 216 3.81 -17.05 18.67
CA PHE A 216 2.86 -15.98 18.37
C PHE A 216 3.05 -14.72 19.23
N LEU A 217 3.74 -14.82 20.38
CA LEU A 217 3.99 -13.71 21.29
C LEU A 217 5.42 -13.16 21.26
N ILE A 218 6.37 -13.86 20.63
CA ILE A 218 7.76 -13.39 20.57
C ILE A 218 7.84 -12.01 19.88
N GLU A 219 7.08 -11.83 18.82
CA GLU A 219 6.97 -10.55 18.12
C GLU A 219 5.75 -9.73 18.59
N ALA A 220 4.59 -10.36 18.81
CA ALA A 220 3.36 -9.61 19.09
C ALA A 220 3.25 -9.03 20.51
N ASN A 221 4.16 -9.35 21.44
CA ASN A 221 4.11 -8.83 22.82
C ASN A 221 4.23 -7.29 22.84
N PRO A 222 3.21 -6.53 23.28
CA PRO A 222 3.27 -5.07 23.29
C PRO A 222 4.06 -4.49 24.46
N GLY A 223 4.42 -5.30 25.46
CA GLY A 223 5.10 -4.86 26.69
C GLY A 223 6.39 -4.06 26.46
N PRO A 224 7.36 -4.54 25.65
CA PRO A 224 8.62 -3.83 25.42
C PRO A 224 8.42 -2.41 24.86
N GLY A 225 7.60 -2.26 23.82
CA GLY A 225 7.31 -0.95 23.20
C GLY A 225 6.53 -0.02 24.14
N LEU A 226 5.57 -0.56 24.90
CA LEU A 226 4.83 0.20 25.90
C LEU A 226 5.77 0.76 26.98
N GLY A 227 6.77 -0.02 27.41
CA GLY A 227 7.75 0.42 28.40
C GLY A 227 8.54 1.65 27.93
N VAL A 228 8.96 1.68 26.68
CA VAL A 228 9.65 2.84 26.08
C VAL A 228 8.74 4.06 26.04
N LEU A 229 7.50 3.91 25.56
CA LEU A 229 6.55 5.00 25.42
C LEU A 229 6.19 5.61 26.79
N MET A 230 5.90 4.77 27.79
CA MET A 230 5.64 5.26 29.14
C MET A 230 6.87 5.94 29.76
N ALA A 231 8.08 5.47 29.46
CA ALA A 231 9.29 6.13 29.93
C ALA A 231 9.45 7.54 29.31
N TYR A 232 9.13 7.72 28.03
CA TYR A 232 9.08 9.05 27.41
C TYR A 232 7.96 9.92 27.98
N MET A 233 6.78 9.36 28.25
CA MET A 233 5.67 10.10 28.85
C MET A 233 6.03 10.69 30.22
N PHE A 234 6.79 9.97 31.06
CA PHE A 234 7.16 10.44 32.39
C PHE A 234 8.50 11.20 32.43
N PHE A 235 9.51 10.74 31.68
CA PHE A 235 10.90 11.22 31.79
C PHE A 235 11.46 11.85 30.52
N GLY A 236 10.74 11.77 29.41
CA GLY A 236 11.10 12.47 28.17
C GLY A 236 10.93 13.98 28.29
N LYS A 237 11.31 14.71 27.25
CA LYS A 237 11.17 16.17 27.15
C LYS A 237 10.52 16.56 25.82
N GLY A 238 10.04 17.80 25.73
CA GLY A 238 9.47 18.38 24.51
C GLY A 238 8.30 17.59 23.93
N ASN A 239 8.20 17.61 22.59
CA ASN A 239 7.13 16.94 21.83
C ASN A 239 7.11 15.42 22.01
N ALA A 240 8.26 14.79 22.24
CA ALA A 240 8.32 13.34 22.51
C ALA A 240 7.58 12.97 23.79
N LYS A 241 7.64 13.80 24.85
CA LYS A 241 6.86 13.59 26.07
C LYS A 241 5.35 13.74 25.82
N GLN A 242 4.96 14.79 25.10
CA GLN A 242 3.55 15.11 24.84
C GLN A 242 2.87 14.05 23.96
N SER A 243 3.56 13.57 22.93
CA SER A 243 3.02 12.58 21.98
C SER A 243 3.06 11.14 22.50
N ALA A 244 3.96 10.81 23.44
CA ALA A 244 4.15 9.45 23.94
C ALA A 244 2.90 8.82 24.56
N GLY A 245 2.06 9.60 25.24
CA GLY A 245 0.82 9.09 25.85
C GLY A 245 -0.18 8.59 24.80
N GLY A 246 -0.43 9.38 23.75
CA GLY A 246 -1.29 8.97 22.63
C GLY A 246 -0.70 7.77 21.87
N ALA A 247 0.61 7.81 21.62
CA ALA A 247 1.34 6.70 21.02
C ALA A 247 1.21 5.40 21.83
N ALA A 248 1.25 5.46 23.17
CA ALA A 248 1.10 4.30 24.04
C ALA A 248 -0.27 3.63 23.90
N ILE A 249 -1.34 4.43 23.78
CA ILE A 249 -2.71 3.93 23.59
C ILE A 249 -2.81 3.18 22.25
N ILE A 250 -2.35 3.80 21.15
CA ILE A 250 -2.46 3.19 19.83
C ILE A 250 -1.56 1.94 19.73
N HIS A 251 -0.37 1.97 20.32
CA HIS A 251 0.51 0.80 20.39
C HIS A 251 -0.13 -0.35 21.16
N PHE A 252 -0.61 -0.10 22.38
CA PHE A 252 -1.08 -1.15 23.28
C PHE A 252 -2.45 -1.72 22.90
N PHE A 253 -3.43 -0.85 22.63
CA PHE A 253 -4.80 -1.25 22.29
C PHE A 253 -5.01 -1.41 20.78
N GLY A 254 -4.39 -0.56 19.96
CA GLY A 254 -4.46 -0.67 18.50
C GLY A 254 -3.52 -1.72 17.94
N GLY A 255 -2.44 -2.09 18.64
CA GLY A 255 -1.50 -3.11 18.19
C GLY A 255 -0.63 -2.68 17.04
N ILE A 256 -0.44 -1.36 16.83
CA ILE A 256 0.45 -0.80 15.82
C ILE A 256 1.82 -0.57 16.45
N HIS A 257 2.69 -1.58 16.33
CA HIS A 257 4.00 -1.58 16.98
C HIS A 257 4.97 -0.57 16.37
N GLU A 258 4.76 -0.16 15.12
CA GLU A 258 5.61 0.82 14.44
C GLU A 258 5.61 2.21 15.10
N ILE A 259 4.62 2.51 15.95
CA ILE A 259 4.44 3.82 16.58
C ILE A 259 5.53 4.12 17.62
N TYR A 260 6.12 3.11 18.27
CA TYR A 260 7.21 3.36 19.21
C TYR A 260 8.60 3.42 18.54
N PHE A 261 8.71 3.07 17.26
CA PHE A 261 10.01 3.01 16.58
C PHE A 261 10.71 4.37 16.48
N PRO A 262 10.03 5.50 16.17
CA PRO A 262 10.68 6.82 16.15
C PRO A 262 11.36 7.15 17.48
N TYR A 263 10.74 6.82 18.61
CA TYR A 263 11.30 7.04 19.95
C TYR A 263 12.60 6.28 20.18
N VAL A 264 12.69 5.04 19.70
CA VAL A 264 13.95 4.26 19.77
C VAL A 264 14.98 4.77 18.76
N LEU A 265 14.56 5.29 17.61
CA LEU A 265 15.47 5.85 16.61
C LEU A 265 16.08 7.19 17.04
N MET A 266 15.35 8.00 17.82
CA MET A 266 15.87 9.21 18.44
C MET A 266 17.00 8.89 19.43
N ASN A 267 16.85 7.83 20.22
CA ASN A 267 17.87 7.37 21.15
C ASN A 267 18.12 5.86 20.98
N PRO A 268 19.02 5.45 20.06
CA PRO A 268 19.28 4.04 19.77
C PRO A 268 19.73 3.18 20.96
N ARG A 269 20.15 3.80 22.07
CA ARG A 269 20.46 3.06 23.31
C ARG A 269 19.22 2.38 23.90
N LEU A 270 18.03 2.91 23.63
CA LEU A 270 16.74 2.32 24.02
C LEU A 270 16.49 0.97 23.35
N LEU A 271 17.28 0.60 22.33
CA LEU A 271 17.30 -0.75 21.79
C LEU A 271 17.62 -1.80 22.88
N LEU A 272 18.50 -1.47 23.83
CA LEU A 272 18.81 -2.33 24.97
C LEU A 272 17.58 -2.55 25.85
N ALA A 273 16.75 -1.52 26.05
CA ALA A 273 15.54 -1.61 26.86
C ALA A 273 14.51 -2.55 26.24
N VAL A 274 14.26 -2.44 24.93
CA VAL A 274 13.31 -3.33 24.25
C VAL A 274 13.83 -4.76 24.13
N ILE A 275 15.15 -4.97 23.93
CA ILE A 275 15.75 -6.31 23.96
C ILE A 275 15.55 -6.95 25.34
N LEU A 276 15.92 -6.26 26.42
CA LEU A 276 15.79 -6.79 27.78
C LEU A 276 14.32 -7.01 28.18
N GLY A 277 13.42 -6.11 27.76
CA GLY A 277 11.98 -6.28 27.91
C GLY A 277 11.48 -7.52 27.17
N GLY A 278 11.85 -7.68 25.90
CA GLY A 278 11.50 -8.84 25.08
C GLY A 278 12.01 -10.15 25.67
N MET A 279 13.29 -10.19 26.07
CA MET A 279 13.91 -11.33 26.75
C MET A 279 13.13 -11.72 28.01
N THR A 280 12.76 -10.73 28.82
CA THR A 280 11.99 -10.94 30.06
C THR A 280 10.60 -11.50 29.76
N GLY A 281 9.92 -10.97 28.76
CA GLY A 281 8.62 -11.47 28.32
C GLY A 281 8.70 -12.93 27.86
N VAL A 282 9.64 -13.25 26.97
CA VAL A 282 9.84 -14.61 26.46
C VAL A 282 10.26 -15.58 27.58
N PHE A 283 11.11 -15.14 28.50
CA PHE A 283 11.49 -15.92 29.67
C PHE A 283 10.29 -16.23 30.56
N THR A 284 9.45 -15.23 30.82
CA THR A 284 8.23 -15.38 31.62
C THR A 284 7.24 -16.35 30.96
N LEU A 285 7.08 -16.28 29.63
CA LEU A 285 6.27 -17.24 28.87
C LEU A 285 6.83 -18.66 28.95
N THR A 286 8.16 -18.81 28.89
CA THR A 286 8.82 -20.12 29.00
C THR A 286 8.63 -20.71 30.40
N LEU A 287 8.80 -19.90 31.44
CA LEU A 287 8.67 -20.31 32.84
C LEU A 287 7.23 -20.68 33.22
N LEU A 288 6.26 -19.87 32.80
CA LEU A 288 4.85 -20.02 33.15
C LEU A 288 4.05 -20.84 32.12
N ASN A 289 4.72 -21.36 31.09
CA ASN A 289 4.11 -22.08 29.98
C ASN A 289 2.96 -21.27 29.32
N GLY A 290 3.26 -20.03 28.92
CA GLY A 290 2.34 -19.15 28.19
C GLY A 290 2.27 -19.46 26.69
N GLY A 291 1.44 -18.72 25.95
CA GLY A 291 1.27 -18.87 24.51
C GLY A 291 -0.14 -18.51 24.02
N LEU A 292 -0.31 -18.41 22.70
CA LEU A 292 -1.60 -18.16 22.04
C LEU A 292 -2.04 -19.33 21.19
N VAL A 293 -3.34 -19.43 20.89
CA VAL A 293 -3.88 -20.44 19.98
C VAL A 293 -3.62 -20.12 18.51
N SER A 294 -3.43 -18.83 18.19
CA SER A 294 -3.31 -18.29 16.83
C SER A 294 -2.50 -16.99 16.86
N PRO A 295 -1.90 -16.55 15.73
CA PRO A 295 -1.27 -15.23 15.65
C PRO A 295 -2.22 -14.11 16.06
N ALA A 296 -1.73 -13.17 16.88
CA ALA A 296 -2.46 -11.94 17.22
C ALA A 296 -2.19 -10.89 16.13
N SER A 297 -3.23 -10.50 15.40
CA SER A 297 -3.16 -9.48 14.34
C SER A 297 -4.37 -8.55 14.38
N PRO A 298 -4.19 -7.23 14.60
CA PRO A 298 -2.92 -6.58 14.97
C PRO A 298 -2.39 -7.06 16.34
N GLY A 299 -1.12 -6.79 16.65
CA GLY A 299 -0.45 -7.25 17.88
C GLY A 299 -0.90 -6.50 19.15
N SER A 300 -2.19 -6.24 19.29
CA SER A 300 -2.77 -5.51 20.42
C SER A 300 -2.96 -6.41 21.63
N ILE A 301 -3.02 -5.82 22.82
CA ILE A 301 -3.37 -6.57 24.04
C ILE A 301 -4.75 -7.22 23.92
N LEU A 302 -5.69 -6.59 23.20
CA LEU A 302 -7.03 -7.12 23.00
C LEU A 302 -6.99 -8.40 22.15
N ALA A 303 -6.22 -8.41 21.07
CA ALA A 303 -6.00 -9.59 20.24
C ALA A 303 -5.24 -10.69 21.01
N VAL A 304 -4.22 -10.32 21.79
CA VAL A 304 -3.48 -11.23 22.66
C VAL A 304 -4.41 -11.90 23.66
N LEU A 305 -5.26 -11.14 24.36
CA LEU A 305 -6.22 -11.68 25.32
C LEU A 305 -7.30 -12.52 24.66
N ALA A 306 -7.78 -12.14 23.48
CA ALA A 306 -8.76 -12.91 22.73
C ALA A 306 -8.21 -14.26 22.27
N MET A 307 -6.95 -14.31 21.83
CA MET A 307 -6.28 -15.53 21.35
C MET A 307 -5.61 -16.33 22.47
N THR A 308 -5.76 -15.91 23.73
CA THR A 308 -5.21 -16.64 24.88
C THR A 308 -6.11 -17.81 25.26
N PRO A 309 -5.60 -19.06 25.31
CA PRO A 309 -6.39 -20.20 25.73
C PRO A 309 -6.67 -20.17 27.24
N LYS A 310 -7.70 -20.90 27.67
CA LYS A 310 -8.03 -21.11 29.08
C LYS A 310 -6.80 -21.61 29.85
N GLY A 311 -6.53 -21.01 31.00
CA GLY A 311 -5.38 -21.35 31.86
C GLY A 311 -4.06 -20.66 31.49
N ALA A 312 -3.94 -19.98 30.35
CA ALA A 312 -2.72 -19.25 29.97
C ALA A 312 -2.77 -17.73 30.23
N TYR A 313 -3.91 -17.19 30.70
CA TYR A 313 -4.08 -15.75 30.97
C TYR A 313 -3.04 -15.19 31.94
N PHE A 314 -2.84 -15.86 33.06
CA PHE A 314 -1.85 -15.41 34.04
C PHE A 314 -0.45 -15.35 33.43
N ALA A 315 -0.04 -16.40 32.70
CA ALA A 315 1.26 -16.45 32.03
C ALA A 315 1.44 -15.32 31.01
N ASN A 316 0.45 -15.11 30.13
CA ASN A 316 0.52 -14.12 29.07
C ASN A 316 0.48 -12.68 29.62
N ILE A 317 -0.41 -12.40 30.58
CA ILE A 317 -0.50 -11.08 31.22
C ILE A 317 0.78 -10.79 32.02
N ALA A 318 1.27 -11.75 32.79
CA ALA A 318 2.53 -11.60 33.53
C ALA A 318 3.72 -11.35 32.59
N ALA A 319 3.77 -12.01 31.44
CA ALA A 319 4.81 -11.78 30.44
C ALA A 319 4.77 -10.38 29.82
N VAL A 320 3.57 -9.88 29.49
CA VAL A 320 3.39 -8.50 28.99
C VAL A 320 3.79 -7.49 30.07
N ALA A 321 3.34 -7.69 31.31
CA ALA A 321 3.64 -6.81 32.44
C ALA A 321 5.13 -6.80 32.81
N ALA A 322 5.79 -7.95 32.84
CA ALA A 322 7.22 -8.06 33.14
C ALA A 322 8.07 -7.44 32.02
N ALA A 323 7.73 -7.68 30.76
CA ALA A 323 8.39 -7.05 29.62
C ALA A 323 8.25 -5.52 29.64
N PHE A 324 7.04 -5.03 29.96
CA PHE A 324 6.78 -3.62 30.18
C PHE A 324 7.65 -3.05 31.30
N ALA A 325 7.64 -3.67 32.49
CA ALA A 325 8.34 -3.18 33.66
C ALA A 325 9.85 -3.06 33.41
N VAL A 326 10.47 -4.09 32.83
CA VAL A 326 11.91 -4.08 32.52
C VAL A 326 12.23 -3.02 31.46
N SER A 327 11.47 -2.99 30.35
CA SER A 327 11.70 -1.99 29.30
C SER A 327 11.51 -0.56 29.83
N PHE A 328 10.50 -0.32 30.67
CA PHE A 328 10.24 0.96 31.30
C PHE A 328 11.38 1.41 32.21
N VAL A 329 11.83 0.55 33.13
CA VAL A 329 12.89 0.88 34.09
C VAL A 329 14.21 1.17 33.36
N VAL A 330 14.60 0.31 32.41
CA VAL A 330 15.82 0.51 31.63
C VAL A 330 15.73 1.79 30.79
N SER A 331 14.59 2.03 30.12
CA SER A 331 14.37 3.26 29.36
C SER A 331 14.42 4.51 30.24
N ALA A 332 13.80 4.47 31.42
CA ALA A 332 13.80 5.59 32.36
C ALA A 332 15.23 5.95 32.82
N ILE A 333 16.07 4.95 33.11
CA ILE A 333 17.47 5.15 33.48
C ILE A 333 18.25 5.75 32.30
N LEU A 334 18.08 5.21 31.10
CA LEU A 334 18.77 5.68 29.89
C LEU A 334 18.37 7.10 29.51
N LEU A 335 17.09 7.47 29.65
CA LEU A 335 16.59 8.82 29.38
C LEU A 335 17.11 9.84 30.41
N LYS A 336 17.09 9.51 31.71
CA LYS A 336 17.60 10.40 32.77
C LYS A 336 19.10 10.69 32.64
N ASN A 337 19.88 9.71 32.19
CA ASN A 337 21.33 9.84 32.03
C ASN A 337 21.75 10.38 30.67
N SER A 338 20.81 10.66 29.77
CA SER A 338 21.12 11.18 28.45
C SER A 338 21.27 12.70 28.48
N LYS A 339 22.47 13.18 28.11
CA LYS A 339 22.73 14.60 27.78
C LYS A 339 22.20 15.00 26.39
N VAL A 340 21.48 14.10 25.72
CA VAL A 340 20.91 14.34 24.40
C VAL A 340 19.89 15.46 24.56
N LYS A 341 20.11 16.57 23.85
CA LYS A 341 19.11 17.64 23.75
C LYS A 341 17.94 17.07 22.95
N ASP A 342 16.82 16.80 23.61
CA ASP A 342 15.53 16.59 22.95
C ASP A 342 15.06 17.96 22.42
N ASP A 343 15.72 18.45 21.37
CA ASP A 343 15.27 19.63 20.61
C ASP A 343 14.07 19.21 19.72
N GLU A 344 13.16 20.16 19.44
CA GLU A 344 11.87 19.93 18.77
C GLU A 344 12.00 19.19 17.42
N ASP A 345 13.13 19.34 16.72
CA ASP A 345 13.39 18.75 15.40
C ASP A 345 13.65 17.23 15.41
N ASN A 346 14.06 16.64 16.55
CA ASN A 346 14.57 15.26 16.58
C ASN A 346 13.48 14.19 16.39
N LEU A 347 12.25 14.42 16.89
CA LEU A 347 11.15 13.45 16.74
C LEU A 347 10.60 13.46 15.31
N GLU A 348 10.49 14.64 14.70
CA GLU A 348 10.08 14.76 13.30
C GLU A 348 11.11 14.12 12.37
N GLU A 349 12.40 14.36 12.60
CA GLU A 349 13.48 13.73 11.82
C GLU A 349 13.46 12.21 11.98
N ALA A 350 13.33 11.69 13.21
CA ALA A 350 13.24 10.26 13.46
C ALA A 350 12.00 9.64 12.81
N THR A 351 10.87 10.36 12.80
CA THR A 351 9.63 9.94 12.12
C THR A 351 9.82 9.90 10.60
N ARG A 352 10.49 10.91 10.00
CA ARG A 352 10.85 10.90 8.57
C ARG A 352 11.80 9.75 8.23
N ARG A 353 12.82 9.51 9.05
CA ARG A 353 13.74 8.37 8.88
C ARG A 353 13.02 7.04 8.95
N MET A 354 12.10 6.88 9.90
CA MET A 354 11.23 5.72 10.04
C MET A 354 10.37 5.51 8.78
N GLN A 355 9.72 6.56 8.29
CA GLN A 355 8.92 6.52 7.06
C GLN A 355 9.78 6.10 5.85
N ASN A 356 10.99 6.64 5.71
CA ASN A 356 11.92 6.27 4.65
C ASN A 356 12.32 4.79 4.72
N MET A 357 12.63 4.27 5.92
CA MET A 357 12.94 2.84 6.12
C MET A 357 11.74 1.95 5.82
N LYS A 358 10.53 2.36 6.22
CA LYS A 358 9.27 1.66 5.93
C LYS A 358 8.98 1.63 4.43
N GLN A 359 9.26 2.71 3.71
CA GLN A 359 9.14 2.76 2.25
C GLN A 359 10.20 1.85 1.58
N GLN A 360 11.43 1.82 2.10
CA GLN A 360 12.48 0.93 1.62
C GLN A 360 12.13 -0.54 1.82
N SER A 361 11.61 -0.92 2.99
CA SER A 361 11.20 -2.30 3.29
C SER A 361 10.01 -2.74 2.43
N LYS A 362 9.13 -1.81 2.03
CA LYS A 362 8.07 -2.02 1.04
C LYS A 362 8.55 -2.01 -0.42
N GLY A 363 9.81 -1.69 -0.70
CA GLY A 363 10.38 -1.70 -2.05
C GLY A 363 10.19 -0.41 -2.85
N VAL A 364 9.60 0.62 -2.25
CA VAL A 364 9.26 1.89 -2.92
C VAL A 364 10.52 2.68 -3.29
N GLN A 365 11.57 2.62 -2.46
CA GLN A 365 12.86 3.25 -2.79
C GLN A 365 13.65 2.50 -3.88
N ALA A 366 13.45 1.21 -4.08
CA ALA A 366 14.10 0.49 -5.18
C ALA A 366 13.47 0.88 -6.54
N ALA A 367 12.17 1.18 -6.56
CA ALA A 367 11.49 1.77 -7.72
C ALA A 367 11.99 3.21 -8.00
N ASN A 368 12.20 4.02 -6.95
CA ASN A 368 12.68 5.40 -7.11
C ASN A 368 14.21 5.52 -7.34
N ALA A 369 15.02 4.58 -6.83
CA ALA A 369 16.48 4.56 -7.03
C ALA A 369 16.88 3.88 -8.35
N ALA A 370 16.11 2.88 -8.83
CA ALA A 370 16.23 2.40 -10.21
C ALA A 370 15.91 3.52 -11.21
N ALA A 371 15.01 4.45 -10.86
CA ALA A 371 14.75 5.66 -11.65
C ALA A 371 15.89 6.69 -11.60
N ALA A 372 16.84 6.62 -10.65
CA ALA A 372 17.98 7.53 -10.54
C ALA A 372 19.30 6.99 -11.16
N ALA A 373 19.43 5.68 -11.34
CA ALA A 373 20.68 5.02 -11.76
C ALA A 373 20.60 4.20 -13.07
N GLY A 374 19.51 4.32 -13.83
CA GLY A 374 19.43 3.74 -15.17
C GLY A 374 20.26 4.55 -16.16
N ASP A 375 21.12 3.88 -16.94
CA ASP A 375 21.75 4.48 -18.10
C ASP A 375 20.64 4.85 -19.10
N LEU A 376 20.42 6.15 -19.30
CA LEU A 376 19.40 6.70 -20.19
C LEU A 376 19.92 6.84 -21.64
N THR A 377 21.21 6.56 -21.88
CA THR A 377 21.85 6.73 -23.20
C THR A 377 21.32 5.74 -24.25
N THR A 378 20.73 4.63 -23.81
CA THR A 378 20.23 3.56 -24.69
C THR A 378 18.71 3.58 -24.89
N VAL A 379 17.98 4.49 -24.23
CA VAL A 379 16.52 4.51 -24.26
C VAL A 379 16.01 4.99 -25.62
N ARG A 380 15.27 4.14 -26.33
CA ARG A 380 14.63 4.44 -27.62
C ARG A 380 13.11 4.28 -27.59
N LYS A 381 12.57 3.46 -26.69
CA LYS A 381 11.13 3.18 -26.61
C LYS A 381 10.62 3.37 -25.19
N ILE A 382 9.77 4.38 -25.02
CA ILE A 382 9.10 4.73 -23.77
C ILE A 382 7.61 4.40 -23.90
N ILE A 383 7.06 3.70 -22.91
CA ILE A 383 5.63 3.38 -22.85
C ILE A 383 5.02 3.84 -21.55
N VAL A 384 3.99 4.69 -21.63
CA VAL A 384 3.15 5.02 -20.48
C VAL A 384 2.03 3.99 -20.40
N ALA A 385 1.94 3.24 -19.31
CA ALA A 385 0.98 2.14 -19.16
C ALA A 385 0.02 2.34 -17.98
N CYS A 386 -1.24 1.95 -18.19
CA CYS A 386 -2.26 1.85 -17.14
C CYS A 386 -3.03 0.53 -17.32
N ASP A 387 -4.00 0.23 -16.44
CA ASP A 387 -4.70 -1.05 -16.44
C ASP A 387 -5.39 -1.36 -17.79
N ALA A 388 -6.19 -0.42 -18.30
CA ALA A 388 -6.90 -0.54 -19.57
C ALA A 388 -6.13 0.02 -20.79
N GLY A 389 -5.04 0.75 -20.57
CA GLY A 389 -4.27 1.40 -21.64
C GLY A 389 -4.92 2.62 -22.29
N MET A 390 -6.09 3.03 -21.81
CA MET A 390 -6.87 4.16 -22.32
C MET A 390 -7.10 5.19 -21.21
N GLY A 391 -7.19 6.48 -21.57
CA GLY A 391 -7.38 7.59 -20.63
C GLY A 391 -6.06 8.16 -20.08
N SER A 392 -5.74 7.85 -18.82
CA SER A 392 -4.62 8.46 -18.08
C SER A 392 -3.24 8.17 -18.65
N SER A 393 -3.01 6.94 -19.15
CA SER A 393 -1.77 6.57 -19.84
C SER A 393 -1.62 7.23 -21.21
N ALA A 394 -2.71 7.41 -21.94
CA ALA A 394 -2.73 8.12 -23.21
C ALA A 394 -2.40 9.61 -23.03
N MET A 395 -2.95 10.23 -21.98
CA MET A 395 -2.62 11.61 -21.62
C MET A 395 -1.15 11.77 -21.23
N GLY A 396 -0.63 10.91 -20.35
CA GLY A 396 0.78 10.94 -19.94
C GLY A 396 1.75 10.72 -21.11
N ALA A 397 1.43 9.78 -22.01
CA ALA A 397 2.21 9.55 -23.23
C ALA A 397 2.16 10.75 -24.17
N GLY A 398 1.00 11.42 -24.30
CA GLY A 398 0.86 12.64 -25.10
C GLY A 398 1.74 13.78 -24.59
N VAL A 399 1.72 14.03 -23.28
CA VAL A 399 2.53 15.08 -22.63
C VAL A 399 4.03 14.80 -22.82
N LEU A 400 4.47 13.57 -22.53
CA LEU A 400 5.88 13.20 -22.67
C LEU A 400 6.32 13.21 -24.14
N ARG A 401 5.49 12.71 -25.06
CA ARG A 401 5.78 12.73 -26.50
C ARG A 401 6.03 14.14 -27.00
N LYS A 402 5.19 15.10 -26.60
CA LYS A 402 5.35 16.51 -26.96
C LYS A 402 6.68 17.07 -26.43
N LYS A 403 6.99 16.85 -25.15
CA LYS A 403 8.26 17.31 -24.54
C LYS A 403 9.51 16.68 -25.19
N VAL A 404 9.47 15.38 -25.50
CA VAL A 404 10.58 14.68 -26.18
C VAL A 404 10.78 15.22 -27.61
N GLN A 405 9.70 15.55 -28.31
CA GLN A 405 9.76 16.18 -29.64
C GLN A 405 10.29 17.62 -29.59
N ASP A 406 9.80 18.42 -28.64
CA ASP A 406 10.24 19.81 -28.42
C ASP A 406 11.72 19.88 -28.02
N ALA A 407 12.20 18.87 -27.28
CA ALA A 407 13.61 18.71 -26.92
C ALA A 407 14.49 18.15 -28.06
N GLY A 408 13.95 17.90 -29.24
CA GLY A 408 14.71 17.43 -30.41
C GLY A 408 15.10 15.95 -30.41
N LEU A 409 14.65 15.16 -29.42
CA LEU A 409 14.99 13.74 -29.24
C LEU A 409 14.18 12.82 -30.17
N LYS A 410 14.31 13.01 -31.49
CA LYS A 410 13.52 12.32 -32.53
C LYS A 410 13.75 10.80 -32.59
N HIS A 411 14.82 10.32 -31.98
CA HIS A 411 15.15 8.89 -31.93
C HIS A 411 14.38 8.13 -30.83
N ILE A 412 13.65 8.83 -29.97
CA ILE A 412 12.87 8.25 -28.87
C ILE A 412 11.38 8.19 -29.24
N SER A 413 10.82 6.99 -29.25
CA SER A 413 9.39 6.73 -29.44
C SER A 413 8.67 6.72 -28.10
N VAL A 414 7.59 7.49 -27.97
CA VAL A 414 6.73 7.53 -26.78
C VAL A 414 5.32 7.08 -27.13
N THR A 415 4.88 5.95 -26.57
CA THR A 415 3.54 5.37 -26.81
C THR A 415 2.82 5.06 -25.49
N ASN A 416 1.55 4.66 -25.56
CA ASN A 416 0.80 4.14 -24.42
C ASN A 416 0.18 2.79 -24.74
N CYS A 417 0.01 1.94 -23.72
CA CYS A 417 -0.75 0.70 -23.85
C CYS A 417 -1.29 0.23 -22.49
N ALA A 418 -2.12 -0.81 -22.53
CA ALA A 418 -2.49 -1.52 -21.32
C ALA A 418 -1.26 -2.23 -20.76
N ILE A 419 -1.16 -2.35 -19.43
CA ILE A 419 -0.02 -3.04 -18.80
C ILE A 419 0.13 -4.45 -19.36
N ASN A 420 -0.98 -5.16 -19.58
CA ASN A 420 -1.02 -6.51 -20.16
C ASN A 420 -0.49 -6.59 -21.61
N ASN A 421 -0.35 -5.46 -22.29
CA ASN A 421 0.10 -5.36 -23.68
C ASN A 421 1.48 -4.71 -23.79
N LEU A 422 2.23 -4.61 -22.69
CA LEU A 422 3.60 -4.10 -22.72
C LEU A 422 4.48 -5.04 -23.57
N PRO A 423 5.11 -4.53 -24.64
CA PRO A 423 5.96 -5.34 -25.50
C PRO A 423 7.32 -5.60 -24.83
N GLU A 424 8.00 -6.67 -25.24
CA GLU A 424 9.28 -7.07 -24.63
C GLU A 424 10.45 -6.11 -24.95
N ASP A 425 10.34 -5.35 -26.03
CA ASP A 425 11.34 -4.39 -26.53
C ASP A 425 11.21 -2.97 -25.93
N VAL A 426 10.40 -2.80 -24.87
CA VAL A 426 10.28 -1.50 -24.19
C VAL A 426 11.47 -1.23 -23.29
N ASP A 427 12.07 -0.05 -23.43
CA ASP A 427 13.24 0.36 -22.65
C ASP A 427 12.82 1.04 -21.33
N LEU A 428 11.74 1.83 -21.37
CA LEU A 428 11.22 2.58 -20.21
C LEU A 428 9.69 2.48 -20.13
N VAL A 429 9.17 2.10 -18.97
CA VAL A 429 7.73 2.02 -18.69
C VAL A 429 7.35 3.00 -17.60
N ILE A 430 6.33 3.82 -17.84
CA ILE A 430 5.83 4.81 -16.88
C ILE A 430 4.42 4.41 -16.44
N THR A 431 4.17 4.27 -15.13
CA THR A 431 2.88 3.81 -14.60
C THR A 431 2.50 4.54 -13.32
N HIS A 432 1.21 4.49 -12.95
CA HIS A 432 0.80 4.90 -11.59
C HIS A 432 1.50 4.05 -10.53
N ARG A 433 1.82 4.63 -9.36
CA ARG A 433 2.53 3.95 -8.26
C ARG A 433 1.89 2.63 -7.87
N ASP A 434 0.56 2.58 -7.86
CA ASP A 434 -0.19 1.37 -7.49
C ASP A 434 -0.17 0.29 -8.59
N LEU A 435 0.24 0.67 -9.80
CA LEU A 435 0.32 -0.19 -10.98
C LEU A 435 1.77 -0.55 -11.36
N THR A 436 2.77 0.12 -10.79
CA THR A 436 4.18 -0.09 -11.12
C THR A 436 4.63 -1.50 -10.83
N GLU A 437 4.24 -2.08 -9.70
CA GLU A 437 4.60 -3.46 -9.39
C GLU A 437 4.03 -4.44 -10.43
N ARG A 438 2.82 -4.17 -10.94
CA ARG A 438 2.20 -4.97 -11.98
C ARG A 438 2.91 -4.82 -13.32
N ALA A 439 3.29 -3.60 -13.70
CA ALA A 439 4.07 -3.35 -14.90
C ALA A 439 5.45 -4.01 -14.87
N MET A 440 6.14 -4.00 -13.72
CA MET A 440 7.42 -4.69 -13.51
C MET A 440 7.31 -6.20 -13.69
N ARG A 441 6.16 -6.81 -13.36
CA ARG A 441 5.94 -8.26 -13.57
C ARG A 441 5.82 -8.61 -15.06
N HIS A 442 5.28 -7.70 -15.86
CA HIS A 442 5.04 -7.89 -17.30
C HIS A 442 6.25 -7.52 -18.17
N ALA A 443 6.94 -6.41 -17.86
CA ALA A 443 8.14 -5.97 -18.57
C ALA A 443 9.34 -5.81 -17.62
N PRO A 444 9.86 -6.90 -17.01
CA PRO A 444 10.94 -6.81 -16.02
C PRO A 444 12.28 -6.31 -16.57
N GLN A 445 12.47 -6.40 -17.88
CA GLN A 445 13.66 -5.93 -18.60
C GLN A 445 13.69 -4.40 -18.78
N ALA A 446 12.53 -3.75 -18.72
CA ALA A 446 12.39 -2.32 -18.91
C ALA A 446 12.74 -1.56 -17.61
N GLN A 447 13.19 -0.33 -17.75
CA GLN A 447 13.27 0.61 -16.62
C GLN A 447 11.85 1.07 -16.26
N HIS A 448 11.50 1.16 -14.97
CA HIS A 448 10.14 1.55 -14.54
C HIS A 448 10.15 2.87 -13.78
N ILE A 449 9.27 3.78 -14.15
CA ILE A 449 9.02 5.04 -13.46
C ILE A 449 7.60 5.01 -12.90
N SER A 450 7.48 5.22 -11.59
CA SER A 450 6.20 5.38 -10.91
C SER A 450 5.83 6.85 -10.80
N LEU A 451 4.58 7.18 -11.10
CA LEU A 451 3.99 8.50 -10.87
C LEU A 451 2.76 8.38 -9.96
N THR A 452 2.43 9.46 -9.25
CA THR A 452 1.17 9.57 -8.48
C THR A 452 0.09 10.27 -9.30
N ASN A 453 0.47 11.02 -10.34
CA ASN A 453 -0.46 11.66 -11.25
C ASN A 453 0.11 11.65 -12.67
N PHE A 454 -0.66 11.18 -13.65
CA PHE A 454 -0.22 11.10 -15.05
C PHE A 454 -0.07 12.47 -15.73
N LEU A 455 -0.53 13.54 -15.07
CA LEU A 455 -0.45 14.92 -15.52
C LEU A 455 0.68 15.72 -14.82
N ASP A 456 1.53 15.07 -14.03
CA ASP A 456 2.67 15.71 -13.36
C ASP A 456 3.72 16.17 -14.38
N SER A 457 3.56 17.41 -14.85
CA SER A 457 4.43 18.03 -15.86
C SER A 457 5.88 18.16 -15.38
N GLN A 458 6.11 18.34 -14.07
CA GLN A 458 7.46 18.47 -13.51
C GLN A 458 8.24 17.17 -13.64
N LEU A 459 7.60 16.03 -13.36
CA LEU A 459 8.22 14.71 -13.54
C LEU A 459 8.62 14.47 -15.00
N TYR A 460 7.76 14.79 -15.96
CA TYR A 460 8.09 14.64 -17.38
C TYR A 460 9.15 15.63 -17.85
N THR A 461 9.15 16.88 -17.36
CA THR A 461 10.23 17.84 -17.66
C THR A 461 11.58 17.30 -17.19
N ASN A 462 11.65 16.84 -15.93
CA ASN A 462 12.89 16.29 -15.37
C ASN A 462 13.37 15.04 -16.14
N LEU A 463 12.44 14.17 -16.55
CA LEU A 463 12.76 13.02 -17.38
C LEU A 463 13.31 13.43 -18.75
N THR A 464 12.67 14.39 -19.43
CA THR A 464 13.13 14.90 -20.72
C THR A 464 14.50 15.56 -20.63
N THR A 465 14.76 16.37 -19.59
CA THR A 465 16.09 16.97 -19.36
C THR A 465 17.16 15.90 -19.19
N ARG A 466 16.89 14.85 -18.40
CA ARG A 466 17.83 13.74 -18.21
C ARG A 466 18.05 12.91 -19.47
N LEU A 467 17.02 12.71 -20.30
CA LEU A 467 17.15 12.05 -21.60
C LEU A 467 18.00 12.90 -22.57
N LEU A 468 17.89 14.22 -22.49
CA LEU A 468 18.67 15.16 -23.29
C LEU A 468 20.15 15.18 -22.85
N GLU A 469 20.41 15.20 -21.55
CA GLU A 469 21.76 15.08 -20.97
C GLU A 469 22.43 13.73 -21.30
N ALA A 470 21.65 12.66 -21.44
CA ALA A 470 22.14 11.32 -21.78
C ALA A 470 22.31 11.09 -23.29
N SER A 471 21.73 11.91 -24.16
CA SER A 471 21.92 11.80 -25.61
C SER A 471 23.30 12.35 -26.00
N LYS A 472 24.06 11.61 -26.83
CA LYS A 472 25.36 12.02 -27.40
C LYS A 472 25.29 13.27 -28.31
N GLU A 473 24.14 13.91 -28.45
CA GLU A 473 23.96 15.19 -29.15
C GLU A 473 24.37 16.42 -28.31
N ALA A 474 25.00 16.21 -27.15
CA ALA A 474 25.59 17.28 -26.35
C ALA A 474 26.83 17.97 -26.99
N GLU A 475 27.43 17.41 -28.06
CA GLU A 475 28.69 17.94 -28.62
C GLU A 475 28.58 18.80 -29.89
N SER A 476 27.40 19.00 -30.49
CA SER A 476 27.34 19.87 -31.67
C SER A 476 25.96 20.42 -32.00
N ALA A 477 25.58 21.53 -31.39
CA ALA A 477 25.00 22.69 -32.09
C ALA A 477 24.78 23.90 -31.15
N PRO A 478 25.00 25.14 -31.62
CA PRO A 478 24.65 26.39 -30.92
C PRO A 478 23.15 26.55 -30.57
N LEU A 479 22.30 25.62 -31.02
CA LEU A 479 20.86 25.57 -30.78
C LEU A 479 20.51 25.18 -29.34
N VAL A 480 21.35 24.40 -28.65
CA VAL A 480 21.07 23.95 -27.26
C VAL A 480 21.09 25.11 -26.28
N LYS A 481 22.03 26.05 -26.43
CA LYS A 481 22.07 27.27 -25.60
C LYS A 481 20.87 28.17 -25.82
N LYS A 482 20.43 28.29 -27.08
CA LYS A 482 19.28 29.13 -27.45
C LYS A 482 17.95 28.53 -27.00
N VAL A 483 17.83 27.19 -26.95
CA VAL A 483 16.65 26.50 -26.41
C VAL A 483 16.62 26.60 -24.88
N ILE A 484 17.77 26.46 -24.20
CA ILE A 484 17.87 26.69 -22.75
C ILE A 484 17.53 28.15 -22.41
N GLU A 485 18.04 29.14 -23.14
CA GLU A 485 17.69 30.56 -22.95
C GLU A 485 16.21 30.86 -23.25
N THR A 486 15.61 30.27 -24.30
CA THR A 486 14.16 30.44 -24.55
C THR A 486 13.26 29.68 -23.56
N LEU A 487 13.81 28.69 -22.84
CA LEU A 487 13.11 28.01 -21.75
C LEU A 487 13.28 28.77 -20.42
N ASP A 488 14.39 29.48 -20.24
CA ASP A 488 14.68 30.34 -19.08
C ASP A 488 13.91 31.68 -19.13
N ASP A 489 13.63 32.22 -20.32
CA ASP A 489 12.85 33.46 -20.50
C ASP A 489 11.33 33.30 -20.19
N SER A 490 10.90 32.14 -19.68
CA SER A 490 9.56 31.96 -19.09
C SER A 490 9.57 31.92 -17.56
N PHE A 491 10.70 32.26 -16.94
CA PHE A 491 10.84 32.39 -15.48
C PHE A 491 11.00 33.84 -15.03
N GLU A 492 10.08 34.72 -15.45
CA GLU A 492 9.64 35.75 -14.53
C GLU A 492 8.63 35.13 -13.57
N ALA A 493 8.97 35.16 -12.29
CA ALA A 493 8.04 34.84 -11.22
C ALA A 493 6.85 35.82 -11.28
N SER A 494 5.78 35.42 -11.95
CA SER A 494 4.45 36.02 -11.76
C SER A 494 3.54 34.98 -11.11
N GLU A 495 3.06 35.32 -9.92
CA GLU A 495 1.99 34.66 -9.19
C GLU A 495 0.63 34.79 -9.94
N GLU A 496 0.54 34.41 -11.20
CA GLU A 496 -0.76 34.31 -11.86
C GLU A 496 -1.32 32.90 -11.72
N GLN A 497 -2.11 32.71 -10.64
CA GLN A 497 -3.09 31.64 -10.53
C GLN A 497 -3.82 31.51 -11.88
N LEU A 498 -3.70 30.35 -12.53
CA LEU A 498 -4.36 29.98 -13.80
C LEU A 498 -5.90 30.07 -13.76
N PHE A 499 -6.49 30.44 -12.63
CA PHE A 499 -7.91 30.74 -12.47
C PHE A 499 -8.12 31.76 -11.32
N LYS A 500 -8.76 32.90 -11.60
CA LYS A 500 -9.32 33.80 -10.57
C LYS A 500 -10.81 33.51 -10.46
N LEU A 501 -11.23 32.84 -9.38
CA LEU A 501 -12.64 32.81 -8.98
C LEU A 501 -12.99 34.22 -8.51
N GLY A 502 -13.83 34.94 -9.25
CA GLY A 502 -14.32 36.25 -8.84
C GLY A 502 -15.59 36.14 -8.00
N THR A 503 -15.95 37.23 -7.34
CA THR A 503 -17.24 37.33 -6.62
C THR A 503 -18.44 37.07 -7.54
N GLU A 504 -18.30 37.41 -8.83
CA GLU A 504 -19.28 37.22 -9.89
C GLU A 504 -19.50 35.75 -10.28
N ASN A 505 -18.64 34.84 -9.84
CA ASN A 505 -18.71 33.41 -10.11
C ASN A 505 -19.37 32.61 -8.98
N ILE A 506 -19.72 33.24 -7.85
CA ILE A 506 -20.21 32.57 -6.64
C ILE A 506 -21.67 32.94 -6.41
N PHE A 507 -22.51 31.91 -6.30
CA PHE A 507 -23.94 32.03 -6.13
C PHE A 507 -24.37 31.21 -4.91
N LEU A 508 -24.81 31.91 -3.86
CA LEU A 508 -25.17 31.31 -2.58
C LEU A 508 -26.69 31.22 -2.39
N ASN A 509 -27.11 30.34 -1.48
CA ASN A 509 -28.50 30.18 -1.07
C ASN A 509 -29.49 29.94 -2.24
N LEU A 510 -29.11 29.08 -3.18
CA LEU A 510 -29.95 28.71 -4.31
C LEU A 510 -30.93 27.59 -3.95
N HIS A 511 -32.01 27.52 -4.71
CA HIS A 511 -32.98 26.44 -4.65
C HIS A 511 -33.20 25.87 -6.06
N ALA A 512 -33.22 24.54 -6.15
CA ALA A 512 -33.59 23.80 -7.35
C ALA A 512 -34.39 22.58 -6.92
N ALA A 513 -35.49 22.30 -7.63
CA ALA A 513 -36.34 21.14 -7.39
C ALA A 513 -35.75 19.86 -8.01
N THR A 514 -34.91 20.01 -9.04
CA THR A 514 -34.30 18.91 -9.80
C THR A 514 -32.83 19.19 -10.10
N LYS A 515 -32.04 18.13 -10.34
CA LYS A 515 -30.64 18.29 -10.77
C LYS A 515 -30.52 18.99 -12.12
N GLU A 516 -31.49 18.82 -13.02
CA GLU A 516 -31.53 19.50 -14.30
C GLU A 516 -31.65 21.02 -14.13
N GLU A 517 -32.44 21.48 -13.17
CA GLU A 517 -32.52 22.91 -12.82
C GLU A 517 -31.18 23.43 -12.27
N ALA A 518 -30.51 22.66 -11.41
CA ALA A 518 -29.22 23.05 -10.86
C ALA A 518 -28.11 23.12 -11.93
N ILE A 519 -28.06 22.11 -12.82
CA ILE A 519 -27.11 22.06 -13.94
C ILE A 519 -27.39 23.16 -14.95
N ARG A 520 -28.66 23.42 -15.27
CA ARG A 520 -29.07 24.49 -16.18
C ARG A 520 -28.68 25.85 -15.63
N PHE A 521 -28.93 26.11 -14.35
CA PHE A 521 -28.52 27.35 -13.69
C PHE A 521 -27.00 27.56 -13.80
N ALA A 522 -26.19 26.55 -13.46
CA ALA A 522 -24.74 26.62 -13.58
C ALA A 522 -24.29 26.89 -15.03
N GLY A 523 -24.87 26.19 -16.00
CA GLY A 523 -24.62 26.42 -17.42
C GLY A 523 -24.97 27.85 -17.88
N GLU A 524 -26.10 28.39 -17.44
CA GLU A 524 -26.51 29.76 -17.77
C GLU A 524 -25.59 30.81 -17.17
N GLN A 525 -25.06 30.59 -15.96
CA GLN A 525 -24.06 31.49 -15.38
C GLN A 525 -22.73 31.43 -16.15
N LEU A 526 -22.35 30.25 -16.66
CA LEU A 526 -21.20 30.13 -17.56
C LEU A 526 -21.40 30.90 -18.87
N VAL A 527 -22.61 30.90 -19.43
CA VAL A 527 -22.97 31.70 -20.62
C VAL A 527 -22.93 33.20 -20.30
N LYS A 528 -23.57 33.63 -19.22
CA LYS A 528 -23.59 35.04 -18.79
C LYS A 528 -22.19 35.58 -18.49
N GLY A 529 -21.32 34.76 -17.92
CA GLY A 529 -19.92 35.07 -17.67
C GLY A 529 -19.04 35.09 -18.94
N GLY A 530 -19.60 34.80 -20.12
CA GLY A 530 -18.87 34.78 -21.39
C GLY A 530 -17.84 33.66 -21.48
N TYR A 531 -18.06 32.55 -20.77
CA TYR A 531 -17.18 31.38 -20.79
C TYR A 531 -17.55 30.40 -21.92
N VAL A 532 -18.84 30.30 -22.25
CA VAL A 532 -19.38 29.33 -23.21
C VAL A 532 -20.51 29.91 -24.05
N GLU A 533 -20.77 29.30 -25.20
CA GLU A 533 -21.95 29.57 -26.02
C GLU A 533 -23.23 28.94 -25.41
N PRO A 534 -24.44 29.47 -25.69
CA PRO A 534 -25.70 28.96 -25.12
C PRO A 534 -25.93 27.45 -25.30
N ALA A 535 -25.51 26.90 -26.44
CA ALA A 535 -25.64 25.49 -26.75
C ALA A 535 -24.74 24.57 -25.89
N TYR A 536 -23.89 25.12 -25.03
CA TYR A 536 -23.11 24.36 -24.05
C TYR A 536 -23.95 23.87 -22.86
N VAL A 537 -25.02 24.59 -22.51
CA VAL A 537 -25.91 24.22 -21.41
C VAL A 537 -26.59 22.88 -21.67
N ASP A 538 -27.09 22.69 -22.90
CA ASP A 538 -27.68 21.41 -23.31
C ASP A 538 -26.63 20.29 -23.30
N ALA A 539 -25.38 20.60 -23.64
CA ALA A 539 -24.30 19.61 -23.57
C ALA A 539 -23.94 19.20 -22.13
N MET A 540 -24.10 20.09 -21.14
CA MET A 540 -23.94 19.73 -19.73
C MET A 540 -25.03 18.75 -19.27
N LEU A 541 -26.27 18.97 -19.74
CA LEU A 541 -27.41 18.08 -19.44
C LEU A 541 -27.27 16.73 -20.15
N GLU A 542 -26.84 16.71 -21.41
CA GLU A 542 -26.56 15.45 -22.11
C GLU A 542 -25.41 14.67 -21.45
N ARG A 543 -24.38 15.37 -20.94
CA ARG A 543 -23.29 14.73 -20.20
C ARG A 543 -23.78 14.05 -18.93
N GLU A 544 -24.66 14.71 -18.18
CA GLU A 544 -25.27 14.16 -16.96
C GLU A 544 -26.09 12.89 -17.25
N LYS A 545 -26.84 12.85 -18.36
CA LYS A 545 -27.62 11.67 -18.75
C LYS A 545 -26.77 10.42 -19.00
N LEU A 546 -25.51 10.57 -19.39
CA LEU A 546 -24.60 9.45 -19.62
C LEU A 546 -24.17 8.79 -18.31
N THR A 547 -23.83 9.60 -17.31
CA THR A 547 -23.41 9.17 -15.97
C THR A 547 -23.47 10.39 -15.06
N SER A 548 -23.98 10.22 -13.84
CA SER A 548 -24.07 11.29 -12.85
C SER A 548 -22.74 12.02 -12.66
N THR A 549 -22.81 13.34 -12.57
CA THR A 549 -21.68 14.22 -12.26
C THR A 549 -21.49 14.44 -10.75
N TYR A 550 -22.23 13.70 -9.93
CA TYR A 550 -22.00 13.61 -8.49
C TYR A 550 -20.66 12.92 -8.19
N LEU A 551 -19.89 13.50 -7.27
CA LEU A 551 -18.55 13.02 -6.91
C LEU A 551 -18.46 12.47 -5.48
N GLY A 552 -19.57 12.43 -4.74
CA GLY A 552 -19.60 12.12 -3.31
C GLY A 552 -19.48 13.37 -2.43
N GLU A 553 -19.64 13.18 -1.11
CA GLU A 553 -19.48 14.23 -0.08
C GLU A 553 -20.28 15.52 -0.37
N SER A 554 -21.51 15.39 -0.89
CA SER A 554 -22.39 16.51 -1.23
C SER A 554 -21.91 17.45 -2.35
N ILE A 555 -21.00 17.01 -3.23
CA ILE A 555 -20.48 17.80 -4.35
C ILE A 555 -20.87 17.18 -5.71
N ALA A 556 -21.35 18.02 -6.63
CA ALA A 556 -21.53 17.69 -8.05
C ALA A 556 -20.75 18.65 -8.95
N VAL A 557 -20.18 18.14 -10.05
CA VAL A 557 -19.33 18.93 -10.96
C VAL A 557 -19.79 18.78 -12.41
N PRO A 558 -20.90 19.43 -12.79
CA PRO A 558 -21.41 19.35 -14.15
C PRO A 558 -20.50 20.09 -15.14
N HIS A 559 -20.28 19.46 -16.29
CA HIS A 559 -19.49 19.95 -17.41
C HIS A 559 -20.06 19.43 -18.73
N GLY A 560 -19.76 20.09 -19.85
CA GLY A 560 -20.27 19.69 -21.17
C GLY A 560 -19.64 18.39 -21.69
N THR A 561 -20.28 17.76 -22.68
CA THR A 561 -19.70 16.60 -23.39
C THR A 561 -18.42 16.97 -24.16
N ILE A 562 -17.68 15.95 -24.59
CA ILE A 562 -16.41 16.13 -25.33
C ILE A 562 -16.66 16.83 -26.68
N GLU A 563 -17.80 16.57 -27.32
CA GLU A 563 -18.19 17.12 -28.62
C GLU A 563 -18.57 18.61 -28.53
N ALA A 564 -18.90 19.11 -27.34
CA ALA A 564 -19.26 20.51 -27.11
C ALA A 564 -18.07 21.41 -26.77
N LYS A 565 -16.83 20.90 -26.84
CA LYS A 565 -15.61 21.66 -26.52
C LYS A 565 -15.42 22.92 -27.37
N ASP A 566 -15.79 22.88 -28.64
CA ASP A 566 -15.68 24.02 -29.55
C ASP A 566 -16.62 25.18 -29.17
N ARG A 567 -17.59 24.93 -28.26
CA ARG A 567 -18.53 25.92 -27.72
C ARG A 567 -17.99 26.61 -26.46
N VAL A 568 -16.78 26.30 -26.03
CA VAL A 568 -16.11 26.97 -24.89
C VAL A 568 -15.24 28.12 -25.41
N LEU A 569 -15.63 29.35 -25.08
CA LEU A 569 -14.94 30.58 -25.49
C LEU A 569 -13.67 30.81 -24.65
N ARG A 570 -13.75 30.56 -23.33
CA ARG A 570 -12.64 30.63 -22.37
C ARG A 570 -12.94 29.76 -21.13
N THR A 571 -11.90 29.30 -20.44
CA THR A 571 -12.04 28.47 -19.24
C THR A 571 -12.70 29.27 -18.11
N GLY A 572 -13.67 28.66 -17.42
CA GLY A 572 -14.49 29.31 -16.41
C GLY A 572 -15.09 28.32 -15.42
N VAL A 573 -15.31 28.78 -14.20
CA VAL A 573 -15.98 28.03 -13.14
C VAL A 573 -17.07 28.88 -12.53
N VAL A 574 -18.18 28.24 -12.19
CA VAL A 574 -19.24 28.83 -11.37
C VAL A 574 -19.47 27.95 -10.15
N PHE A 575 -19.58 28.59 -8.99
CA PHE A 575 -19.84 27.93 -7.72
C PHE A 575 -21.29 28.20 -7.32
N CYS A 576 -22.09 27.14 -7.18
CA CYS A 576 -23.50 27.23 -6.83
C CYS A 576 -23.77 26.44 -5.54
N GLN A 577 -24.24 27.11 -4.49
CA GLN A 577 -24.58 26.49 -3.21
C GLN A 577 -26.09 26.32 -3.07
N TYR A 578 -26.50 25.11 -2.70
CA TYR A 578 -27.89 24.70 -2.44
C TYR A 578 -28.00 24.17 -1.00
N PRO A 579 -28.30 25.01 0.00
CA PRO A 579 -28.27 24.61 1.42
C PRO A 579 -29.19 23.43 1.76
N ASN A 580 -30.35 23.36 1.09
CA ASN A 580 -31.33 22.27 1.26
C ASN A 580 -30.95 20.98 0.52
N GLY A 581 -29.89 21.02 -0.31
CA GLY A 581 -29.48 19.92 -1.17
C GLY A 581 -30.38 19.74 -2.41
N VAL A 582 -29.81 19.12 -3.43
CA VAL A 582 -30.49 18.70 -4.66
C VAL A 582 -30.14 17.23 -4.88
N SER A 583 -31.13 16.38 -5.14
CA SER A 583 -30.89 14.96 -5.46
C SER A 583 -30.24 14.84 -6.84
N PHE A 584 -29.06 14.24 -6.92
CA PHE A 584 -28.27 14.08 -8.15
C PHE A 584 -28.23 12.64 -8.68
N GLY A 585 -28.69 11.65 -7.93
CA GLY A 585 -28.83 10.28 -8.42
C GLY A 585 -29.97 9.50 -7.76
N ASP A 586 -29.94 8.18 -7.93
CA ASP A 586 -31.10 7.31 -7.68
C ASP A 586 -31.16 6.81 -6.23
N GLU A 587 -30.07 6.95 -5.48
CA GLU A 587 -29.97 6.60 -4.06
C GLU A 587 -30.30 7.80 -3.15
N GLU A 588 -30.93 7.55 -1.99
CA GLU A 588 -31.42 8.60 -1.08
C GLU A 588 -30.31 9.51 -0.51
N ASP A 589 -29.05 9.06 -0.55
CA ASP A 589 -27.86 9.74 -0.03
C ASP A 589 -27.06 10.52 -1.09
N GLU A 590 -27.45 10.45 -2.38
CA GLU A 590 -26.81 11.20 -3.47
C GLU A 590 -27.34 12.65 -3.57
N VAL A 591 -27.16 13.41 -2.49
CA VAL A 591 -27.64 14.80 -2.36
C VAL A 591 -26.48 15.79 -2.46
N ALA A 592 -26.43 16.56 -3.56
CA ALA A 592 -25.45 17.62 -3.75
C ALA A 592 -25.91 18.94 -3.09
N ARG A 593 -25.07 19.51 -2.22
CA ARG A 593 -25.24 20.87 -1.68
C ARG A 593 -24.36 21.88 -2.40
N LEU A 594 -23.33 21.43 -3.10
CA LEU A 594 -22.44 22.25 -3.90
C LEU A 594 -22.45 21.74 -5.34
N VAL A 595 -22.80 22.61 -6.29
CA VAL A 595 -22.79 22.32 -7.72
C VAL A 595 -21.79 23.26 -8.38
N ILE A 596 -20.73 22.71 -8.95
CA ILE A 596 -19.62 23.47 -9.50
C ILE A 596 -19.61 23.29 -11.02
N GLY A 597 -20.14 24.28 -11.73
CA GLY A 597 -20.19 24.25 -13.19
C GLY A 597 -18.82 24.60 -13.78
N ILE A 598 -18.30 23.76 -14.67
CA ILE A 598 -16.99 23.97 -15.28
C ILE A 598 -17.10 24.02 -16.80
N ALA A 599 -16.51 25.05 -17.38
CA ALA A 599 -16.23 25.17 -18.80
C ALA A 599 -14.71 25.20 -19.02
N ALA A 600 -14.17 24.32 -19.85
CA ALA A 600 -12.73 24.27 -20.11
C ALA A 600 -12.44 23.97 -21.59
N ARG A 601 -11.51 24.72 -22.21
CA ARG A 601 -11.14 24.55 -23.62
C ARG A 601 -10.32 23.28 -23.89
N ASN A 602 -9.77 22.66 -22.85
CA ASN A 602 -8.92 21.46 -22.91
C ASN A 602 -9.20 20.50 -21.74
N ASN A 603 -8.26 19.60 -21.42
CA ASN A 603 -8.25 18.82 -20.16
C ASN A 603 -8.00 19.70 -18.91
N GLU A 604 -8.08 21.03 -19.05
CA GLU A 604 -8.03 22.01 -17.96
C GLU A 604 -9.15 21.85 -16.95
N HIS A 605 -10.31 21.28 -17.32
CA HIS A 605 -11.36 20.93 -16.34
C HIS A 605 -10.81 20.00 -15.26
N ILE A 606 -9.86 19.09 -15.57
CA ILE A 606 -9.24 18.21 -14.57
C ILE A 606 -8.30 18.98 -13.64
N GLN A 607 -7.59 20.00 -14.13
CA GLN A 607 -6.74 20.85 -13.28
C GLN A 607 -7.59 21.73 -12.35
N VAL A 608 -8.70 22.24 -12.86
CA VAL A 608 -9.71 22.98 -12.10
C VAL A 608 -10.36 22.07 -11.05
N ILE A 609 -10.81 20.87 -11.44
CA ILE A 609 -11.35 19.85 -10.52
C ILE A 609 -10.32 19.49 -9.47
N THR A 610 -9.07 19.17 -9.85
CA THR A 610 -8.02 18.82 -8.88
C THR A 610 -7.74 19.95 -7.90
N SER A 611 -7.76 21.20 -8.35
CA SER A 611 -7.54 22.37 -7.49
C SER A 611 -8.71 22.59 -6.52
N LEU A 612 -9.95 22.39 -6.99
CA LEU A 612 -11.16 22.47 -6.17
C LEU A 612 -11.26 21.28 -5.21
N THR A 613 -11.08 20.05 -5.68
CA THR A 613 -11.12 18.84 -4.85
C THR A 613 -10.03 18.85 -3.78
N ASN A 614 -8.79 19.27 -4.08
CA ASN A 614 -7.75 19.43 -3.04
C ASN A 614 -8.11 20.50 -1.99
N ALA A 615 -8.84 21.56 -2.38
CA ALA A 615 -9.35 22.55 -1.43
C ALA A 615 -10.57 22.06 -0.63
N LEU A 616 -11.23 21.00 -1.12
CA LEU A 616 -12.47 20.42 -0.58
C LEU A 616 -12.26 19.06 0.10
N ASP A 617 -11.04 18.53 0.14
CA ASP A 617 -10.65 17.25 0.80
C ASP A 617 -10.73 17.28 2.34
N ASP A 618 -11.21 18.38 2.92
CA ASP A 618 -11.48 18.54 4.36
C ASP A 618 -13.00 18.61 4.58
N ASP A 619 -13.57 17.58 5.21
CA ASP A 619 -15.01 17.49 5.54
C ASP A 619 -15.52 18.72 6.31
N SER A 620 -14.65 19.38 7.08
CA SER A 620 -15.00 20.61 7.81
C SER A 620 -15.17 21.83 6.90
N VAL A 621 -14.49 21.85 5.74
CA VAL A 621 -14.59 22.91 4.74
C VAL A 621 -15.87 22.76 3.91
N ILE A 622 -16.24 21.55 3.51
CA ILE A 622 -17.51 21.29 2.79
C ILE A 622 -18.71 21.67 3.67
N ALA A 623 -18.69 21.28 4.95
CA ALA A 623 -19.75 21.63 5.88
C ALA A 623 -19.94 23.15 6.02
N ARG A 624 -18.84 23.92 6.01
CA ARG A 624 -18.87 25.39 6.04
C ARG A 624 -19.34 25.99 4.72
N LEU A 625 -18.77 25.53 3.60
CA LEU A 625 -19.15 25.99 2.25
C LEU A 625 -20.60 25.68 1.91
N SER A 626 -21.20 24.64 2.48
CA SER A 626 -22.62 24.31 2.28
C SER A 626 -23.60 25.20 3.06
N LYS A 627 -23.11 25.99 4.04
CA LYS A 627 -23.94 26.80 4.95
C LYS A 627 -23.58 28.28 4.98
N THR A 628 -22.40 28.67 4.47
CA THR A 628 -21.95 30.06 4.51
C THR A 628 -22.86 30.96 3.70
N GLU A 629 -23.11 32.16 4.21
CA GLU A 629 -23.80 33.25 3.51
C GLU A 629 -22.81 34.29 2.93
N SER A 630 -21.49 34.05 3.10
CA SER A 630 -20.44 34.98 2.72
C SER A 630 -19.69 34.54 1.47
N VAL A 631 -19.83 35.31 0.39
CA VAL A 631 -19.05 35.13 -0.84
C VAL A 631 -17.55 35.23 -0.56
N GLN A 632 -17.14 36.11 0.36
CA GLN A 632 -15.74 36.27 0.73
C GLN A 632 -15.19 35.03 1.45
N GLU A 633 -15.98 34.40 2.32
CA GLU A 633 -15.58 33.17 3.00
C GLU A 633 -15.36 32.04 2.00
N VAL A 634 -16.18 31.95 0.95
CA VAL A 634 -15.98 30.99 -0.14
C VAL A 634 -14.65 31.24 -0.86
N LEU A 635 -14.33 32.50 -1.19
CA LEU A 635 -13.06 32.85 -1.83
C LEU A 635 -11.85 32.54 -0.94
N ASP A 636 -11.94 32.81 0.35
CA ASP A 636 -10.85 32.57 1.30
C ASP A 636 -10.60 31.06 1.48
N LEU A 637 -11.67 30.28 1.62
CA LEU A 637 -11.59 28.82 1.75
C LEU A 637 -11.04 28.16 0.48
N LEU A 638 -11.47 28.60 -0.70
CA LEU A 638 -11.00 28.04 -1.98
C LEU A 638 -9.60 28.53 -2.41
N SER A 639 -9.09 29.62 -1.83
CA SER A 639 -7.75 30.14 -2.12
C SER A 639 -6.65 29.66 -1.16
N GLY A 640 -7.00 28.84 -0.16
CA GLY A 640 -6.05 28.27 0.80
C GLY A 640 -5.48 29.27 1.83
N LYS A 641 -6.01 30.51 1.88
CA LYS A 641 -5.65 31.48 2.92
C LYS A 641 -6.47 31.18 4.17
N LYS A 642 -5.82 30.67 5.21
CA LYS A 642 -6.42 30.58 6.55
C LYS A 642 -6.87 31.97 6.97
N SER A 643 -8.18 32.16 7.15
CA SER A 643 -8.73 33.31 7.85
C SER A 643 -8.16 33.32 9.27
N ALA A 644 -7.66 34.48 9.69
CA ALA A 644 -6.92 34.71 10.95
C ALA A 644 -7.81 34.62 12.19
#